data_AF-L9W5J5-F1
#
_entry.id   AF-L9W5J5-F1
#
_cell.length_a   1.000
_cell.length_b   1.000
_cell.length_c   1.000
_cell.angle_alpha   90.00
_cell.angle_beta   90.00
_cell.angle_gamma   90.00
#
_symmetry.space_group_name_H-M   'P 1'
#
loop_
_entity.id
_entity.type
_entity.pdbx_description
1 polymer ?
#
loop_
_entity_poly.entity_id
_entity_poly.type
_entity_poly.pdbx_seq_one_letter_code
_entity_poly.pdbx_strand_id
1 'polypeptide(L)'
;RAIRDVYKRQVPVWIADGEVRIALADDGTGGLVGNETVQIAADESGDTIDGTIRNGGTQLAIDHDEFVDHVSATDEFTIDIYENGGTVTEGHRSLGPELRSVDDQLVVWHPLLETDREYDIDAEDADGRYVATDEPSEPGTLALSTLSLGDDLSVEVSETDGDELQFEIDDATAIDPIELNATIVDDSTLEFEQGVAGLDVSNAVLASNDTRQFDVDGAIDENGRLDLGNETVTADDDLLLATSAGIASVELDKSESETENEGTFSSVLDYIWYGIAIGLPLVFGVVVGIIGTRIGGYPTRKRLGVATVLGFGVVLTIVISVLWLQTTGFWPLESTEPSTYGLIAGGVLGIALVPTTYAVLGPRIAGSSPAFSATVTVTDGNQPLQGQTTVYYRSAANEDINGAETVTDGTGAITIPERGTWELAAKHGSQTSNPVTITGRRSSATLTIPFSSTITVTDQRGDPIPGASITTDDETVETDTAGTATLSPSDDASSIDVSVEHEKYRPETMTVEFGKRSDKRLTLTAQTGRVKLISQIDGVRTGATRLQLTPARTEQYLQQRSAGTTVTTGADGVATVDGVMIGNYRVESSISTGPTSPFDGADSSLTVATDGTASATLETRFTWSLSRRQRERIDEIRQDVRSLSSYSGRDTSIPKYYGSVIESMLETVESMPNAGHHFVAFDDEPDVVANAILDSASRTTEAINEAMTTKRNADLFAACADMPDPRIDWSGEHSLSELLERLESDPGTQRKAVKERYKEVGTRIEAQRREVSEIAPAQEMHQCAWDLIGETDRGGDAIVIGYTSLLLLDAVEQLFEHDALTERLSRTVF
;
A
#
# COMPACT_ATOMS: atom_id res chain seq x y z
N ARG A 1 -44.68 20.11 10.56
CA ARG A 1 -43.91 19.95 11.83
C ARG A 1 -43.54 18.50 12.09
N ALA A 2 -44.17 17.52 11.42
CA ALA A 2 -43.42 16.47 10.74
C ALA A 2 -43.09 16.97 9.32
N ILE A 3 -42.01 16.49 8.71
CA ILE A 3 -41.34 16.97 7.47
C ILE A 3 -40.48 18.23 7.71
N ARG A 4 -39.32 18.03 8.34
CA ARG A 4 -38.11 18.86 8.14
C ARG A 4 -36.80 18.05 8.21
N ASP A 5 -36.87 16.73 8.32
CA ASP A 5 -35.73 15.83 8.12
C ASP A 5 -35.76 15.30 6.69
N VAL A 6 -35.45 16.19 5.75
CA VAL A 6 -34.82 15.73 4.51
C VAL A 6 -33.41 15.37 4.96
N TYR A 7 -33.04 14.09 4.86
CA TYR A 7 -31.67 13.62 5.05
C TYR A 7 -30.71 14.67 4.49
N LYS A 8 -29.97 15.37 5.36
CA LYS A 8 -28.83 16.18 4.95
C LYS A 8 -27.84 15.16 4.38
N ARG A 9 -27.84 14.92 3.06
CA ARG A 9 -26.73 14.22 2.42
C ARG A 9 -25.48 15.00 2.81
N GLN A 10 -24.63 14.39 3.64
CA GLN A 10 -23.33 14.95 3.95
C GLN A 10 -22.52 14.90 2.68
N VAL A 11 -22.34 16.05 2.06
CA VAL A 11 -21.50 16.18 0.88
C VAL A 11 -20.05 16.32 1.39
N PRO A 12 -19.04 15.73 0.76
CA PRO A 12 -17.67 15.80 1.28
C PRO A 12 -17.14 17.24 1.31
N VAL A 13 -16.36 17.54 2.35
CA VAL A 13 -15.53 18.74 2.48
C VAL A 13 -14.15 18.33 2.95
N TRP A 14 -13.11 18.83 2.30
CA TRP A 14 -11.73 18.52 2.65
C TRP A 14 -10.81 19.67 2.30
N ILE A 15 -9.57 19.60 2.72
CA ILE A 15 -8.53 20.56 2.35
C ILE A 15 -7.51 19.83 1.48
N ALA A 16 -7.27 20.35 0.29
CA ALA A 16 -6.29 19.78 -0.65
C ALA A 16 -5.63 20.90 -1.45
N ASP A 17 -4.31 20.80 -1.63
CA ASP A 17 -3.49 21.80 -2.34
C ASP A 17 -3.62 23.24 -1.79
N GLY A 18 -3.86 23.39 -0.48
CA GLY A 18 -4.07 24.70 0.15
C GLY A 18 -5.45 25.31 -0.09
N GLU A 19 -6.42 24.51 -0.56
CA GLU A 19 -7.79 24.97 -0.80
C GLU A 19 -8.80 24.14 0.00
N VAL A 20 -9.79 24.82 0.60
CA VAL A 20 -11.00 24.17 1.12
C VAL A 20 -11.87 23.78 -0.07
N ARG A 21 -12.04 22.47 -0.27
CA ARG A 21 -12.83 21.89 -1.35
C ARG A 21 -14.16 21.39 -0.82
N ILE A 22 -15.22 21.79 -1.50
CA ILE A 22 -16.59 21.53 -1.13
C ILE A 22 -17.29 20.96 -2.36
N ALA A 23 -17.70 19.69 -2.33
CA ALA A 23 -18.55 19.17 -3.40
C ALA A 23 -19.92 19.87 -3.34
N LEU A 24 -20.52 20.12 -4.52
CA LEU A 24 -21.80 20.78 -4.69
C LEU A 24 -22.81 19.77 -5.24
N ALA A 25 -24.03 19.78 -4.71
CA ALA A 25 -25.09 18.88 -5.18
C ALA A 25 -25.69 19.36 -6.51
N ASP A 26 -26.02 18.43 -7.41
CA ASP A 26 -26.52 18.70 -8.77
C ASP A 26 -27.85 19.47 -8.82
N ASP A 27 -28.64 19.43 -7.75
CA ASP A 27 -29.94 20.10 -7.68
C ASP A 27 -29.84 21.61 -7.39
N GLY A 28 -28.66 22.10 -6.98
CA GLY A 28 -28.40 23.49 -6.61
C GLY A 28 -27.44 24.27 -7.51
N THR A 29 -26.76 23.63 -8.47
CA THR A 29 -25.67 24.22 -9.28
C THR A 29 -26.09 24.71 -10.67
N GLY A 30 -27.38 24.68 -10.98
CA GLY A 30 -27.92 25.04 -12.29
C GLY A 30 -27.60 26.48 -12.71
N GLY A 31 -26.45 26.67 -13.38
CA GLY A 31 -26.01 27.98 -13.88
C GLY A 31 -24.48 28.19 -13.82
N LEU A 32 -23.78 27.51 -12.91
CA LEU A 32 -22.35 27.70 -12.69
C LEU A 32 -21.52 26.93 -13.72
N VAL A 33 -20.45 27.55 -14.24
CA VAL A 33 -19.53 26.93 -15.20
C VAL A 33 -18.17 26.70 -14.55
N GLY A 34 -17.48 25.62 -14.93
CA GLY A 34 -16.11 25.37 -14.46
C GLY A 34 -15.16 26.54 -14.75
N ASN A 35 -14.33 26.87 -13.77
CA ASN A 35 -13.41 28.01 -13.66
C ASN A 35 -14.07 29.39 -13.50
N GLU A 36 -15.33 29.43 -13.07
CA GLU A 36 -15.99 30.68 -12.68
C GLU A 36 -15.61 31.08 -11.25
N THR A 37 -15.32 32.37 -11.04
CA THR A 37 -15.09 32.93 -9.71
C THR A 37 -16.41 33.42 -9.12
N VAL A 38 -16.75 32.95 -7.92
CA VAL A 38 -17.97 33.27 -7.18
C VAL A 38 -17.63 33.95 -5.86
N GLN A 39 -18.55 34.74 -5.31
CA GLN A 39 -18.39 35.34 -4.00
C GLN A 39 -19.05 34.47 -2.94
N ILE A 40 -18.37 34.24 -1.83
CA ILE A 40 -18.82 33.37 -0.74
C ILE A 40 -18.96 34.21 0.51
N ALA A 41 -20.13 34.21 1.14
CA ALA A 41 -20.23 34.67 2.52
C ALA A 41 -20.19 33.44 3.44
N ALA A 42 -19.28 33.45 4.41
CA ALA A 42 -19.10 32.34 5.35
C ALA A 42 -19.62 32.66 6.76
N ASP A 43 -19.99 33.91 7.05
CA ASP A 43 -20.54 34.33 8.33
C ASP A 43 -21.57 35.48 8.22
N GLU A 44 -22.15 35.89 9.36
CA GLU A 44 -23.10 37.01 9.40
C GLU A 44 -22.44 38.40 9.24
N SER A 45 -21.10 38.49 9.14
CA SER A 45 -20.38 39.76 9.04
C SER A 45 -20.65 40.49 7.73
N GLY A 46 -20.97 39.73 6.67
CA GLY A 46 -21.24 40.23 5.33
C GLY A 46 -19.99 40.47 4.49
N ASP A 47 -18.80 40.11 4.99
CA ASP A 47 -17.59 40.02 4.18
C ASP A 47 -17.67 38.80 3.25
N THR A 48 -17.11 38.94 2.04
CA THR A 48 -17.17 37.90 1.00
C THR A 48 -15.78 37.50 0.56
N ILE A 49 -15.57 36.20 0.40
CA ILE A 49 -14.33 35.54 -0.04
C ILE A 49 -14.50 35.12 -1.51
N ASP A 50 -13.45 35.18 -2.31
CA ASP A 50 -13.50 34.68 -3.68
C ASP A 50 -13.30 33.15 -3.70
N GLY A 51 -14.25 32.43 -4.29
CA GLY A 51 -14.15 30.99 -4.55
C GLY A 51 -14.12 30.68 -6.04
N THR A 52 -13.57 29.53 -6.41
CA THR A 52 -13.54 29.06 -7.80
C THR A 52 -14.37 27.79 -7.95
N ILE A 53 -15.28 27.78 -8.93
CA ILE A 53 -16.05 26.60 -9.32
C ILE A 53 -15.19 25.69 -10.21
N ARG A 54 -15.15 24.40 -9.90
CA ARG A 54 -14.37 23.37 -10.59
C ARG A 54 -15.23 22.22 -11.08
N ASN A 55 -14.59 21.29 -11.78
CA ASN A 55 -15.16 20.02 -12.26
C ASN A 55 -16.53 20.17 -12.95
N GLY A 56 -16.62 21.10 -13.91
CA GLY A 56 -17.86 21.29 -14.67
C GLY A 56 -19.04 21.91 -13.89
N GLY A 57 -18.82 22.46 -12.69
CA GLY A 57 -19.86 23.10 -11.89
C GLY A 57 -20.18 22.41 -10.57
N THR A 58 -19.53 21.28 -10.27
CA THR A 58 -19.91 20.37 -9.16
C THR A 58 -19.01 20.50 -7.94
N GLN A 59 -18.02 21.38 -7.95
CA GLN A 59 -17.08 21.55 -6.84
C GLN A 59 -16.78 23.04 -6.65
N LEU A 60 -16.71 23.48 -5.39
CA LEU A 60 -16.22 24.79 -4.99
C LEU A 60 -14.85 24.63 -4.34
N ALA A 61 -13.89 25.46 -4.74
CA ALA A 61 -12.57 25.56 -4.15
C ALA A 61 -12.34 26.98 -3.61
N ILE A 62 -11.88 27.09 -2.38
CA ILE A 62 -11.62 28.36 -1.68
C ILE A 62 -10.18 28.31 -1.16
N ASP A 63 -9.40 29.37 -1.36
CA ASP A 63 -8.05 29.46 -0.77
C ASP A 63 -8.15 29.35 0.76
N HIS A 64 -7.38 28.44 1.37
CA HIS A 64 -7.51 28.14 2.80
C HIS A 64 -7.04 29.31 3.68
N ASP A 65 -5.94 29.97 3.31
CA ASP A 65 -5.44 31.14 4.04
C ASP A 65 -6.47 32.29 3.98
N GLU A 66 -7.03 32.56 2.79
CA GLU A 66 -8.08 33.57 2.63
C GLU A 66 -9.35 33.20 3.42
N PHE A 67 -9.67 31.90 3.51
CA PHE A 67 -10.79 31.41 4.27
C PHE A 67 -10.62 31.67 5.76
N VAL A 68 -9.49 31.26 6.35
CA VAL A 68 -9.21 31.46 7.77
C VAL A 68 -9.19 32.95 8.15
N ASP A 69 -8.66 33.81 7.29
CA ASP A 69 -8.61 35.27 7.52
C ASP A 69 -9.99 35.96 7.57
N HIS A 70 -11.01 35.38 6.94
CA HIS A 70 -12.33 36.02 6.76
C HIS A 70 -13.46 35.32 7.51
N VAL A 71 -13.29 34.07 7.94
CA VAL A 71 -14.31 33.34 8.69
C VAL A 71 -14.07 33.52 10.18
N SER A 72 -15.08 34.06 10.87
CA SER A 72 -15.08 34.16 12.32
C SER A 72 -15.03 32.76 12.96
N ALA A 73 -14.17 32.58 13.96
CA ALA A 73 -14.11 31.37 14.76
C ALA A 73 -15.37 31.19 15.61
N THR A 74 -16.31 30.42 15.08
CA THR A 74 -17.56 30.02 15.75
C THR A 74 -17.75 28.51 15.56
N ASP A 75 -18.45 27.87 16.50
CA ASP A 75 -18.72 26.42 16.48
C ASP A 75 -19.37 25.93 15.17
N GLU A 76 -20.15 26.77 14.50
CA GLU A 76 -20.77 26.42 13.23
C GLU A 76 -20.96 27.69 12.40
N PHE A 77 -20.52 27.68 11.14
CA PHE A 77 -20.67 28.80 10.24
C PHE A 77 -21.29 28.35 8.92
N THR A 78 -21.99 29.25 8.24
CA THR A 78 -22.78 28.92 7.04
C THR A 78 -22.14 29.49 5.79
N ILE A 79 -21.94 28.66 4.78
CA ILE A 79 -21.46 29.04 3.46
C ILE A 79 -22.64 29.33 2.54
N ASP A 80 -22.70 30.57 2.04
CA ASP A 80 -23.63 31.04 1.04
C ASP A 80 -22.88 31.48 -0.24
N ILE A 81 -23.25 30.90 -1.38
CA ILE A 81 -22.64 31.20 -2.68
C ILE A 81 -23.46 32.27 -3.41
N TYR A 82 -22.80 33.37 -3.80
CA TYR A 82 -23.38 34.48 -4.55
C TYR A 82 -22.77 34.60 -5.93
N GLU A 83 -23.63 34.84 -6.91
CA GLU A 83 -23.24 35.22 -8.27
C GLU A 83 -24.00 36.50 -8.64
N ASN A 84 -23.28 37.53 -9.06
CA ASN A 84 -23.86 38.82 -9.47
C ASN A 84 -24.82 39.48 -8.44
N GLY A 85 -24.63 39.21 -7.15
CA GLY A 85 -25.44 39.78 -6.06
C GLY A 85 -26.76 39.07 -5.78
N GLY A 86 -26.99 37.88 -6.37
CA GLY A 86 -28.06 36.96 -5.99
C GLY A 86 -27.49 35.64 -5.45
N THR A 87 -28.17 35.03 -4.49
CA THR A 87 -27.80 33.70 -3.96
C THR A 87 -28.06 32.63 -5.03
N VAL A 88 -27.06 31.81 -5.33
CA VAL A 88 -27.13 30.78 -6.39
C VAL A 88 -27.67 29.48 -5.83
N THR A 89 -27.29 29.11 -4.62
CA THR A 89 -27.68 27.87 -3.94
C THR A 89 -28.82 28.13 -2.97
N GLU A 90 -29.95 27.43 -3.11
CA GLU A 90 -31.10 27.54 -2.17
C GLU A 90 -30.88 26.82 -0.81
N GLY A 91 -29.67 26.30 -0.57
CA GLY A 91 -29.29 25.61 0.65
C GLY A 91 -28.14 26.31 1.37
N HIS A 92 -28.42 26.86 2.54
CA HIS A 92 -27.41 27.25 3.53
C HIS A 92 -26.62 25.99 3.94
N ARG A 93 -25.29 26.02 3.84
CA ARG A 93 -24.45 24.90 4.27
C ARG A 93 -23.69 25.26 5.54
N SER A 94 -24.04 24.63 6.65
CA SER A 94 -23.20 24.67 7.85
C SER A 94 -21.93 23.86 7.66
N LEU A 95 -20.81 24.43 8.05
CA LEU A 95 -19.60 23.72 8.42
C LEU A 95 -19.34 23.96 9.90
N GLY A 96 -18.94 22.92 10.61
CA GLY A 96 -18.56 22.97 12.02
C GLY A 96 -17.50 21.90 12.30
N PRO A 97 -17.10 21.72 13.57
CA PRO A 97 -16.12 20.72 13.95
C PRO A 97 -16.74 19.33 13.85
N GLU A 98 -15.99 18.40 13.29
CA GLU A 98 -16.43 17.03 13.05
C GLU A 98 -15.34 16.06 13.51
N LEU A 99 -15.74 14.91 14.06
CA LEU A 99 -14.81 13.80 14.22
C LEU A 99 -14.73 13.02 12.92
N ARG A 100 -13.51 12.76 12.46
CA ARG A 100 -13.23 11.99 11.25
C ARG A 100 -12.23 10.89 11.53
N SER A 101 -12.28 9.86 10.70
CA SER A 101 -11.23 8.86 10.63
C SER A 101 -10.44 9.13 9.36
N VAL A 102 -9.22 9.63 9.51
CA VAL A 102 -8.29 9.93 8.41
C VAL A 102 -7.04 9.09 8.64
N ASP A 103 -6.64 8.29 7.64
CA ASP A 103 -5.49 7.37 7.72
C ASP A 103 -5.47 6.49 8.98
N ASP A 104 -6.62 5.88 9.28
CA ASP A 104 -6.85 5.02 10.45
C ASP A 104 -6.63 5.72 11.82
N GLN A 105 -6.63 7.05 11.84
CA GLN A 105 -6.56 7.86 13.05
C GLN A 105 -7.85 8.64 13.27
N LEU A 106 -8.32 8.66 14.52
CA LEU A 106 -9.38 9.58 14.93
C LEU A 106 -8.79 11.00 14.95
N VAL A 107 -9.42 11.91 14.20
CA VAL A 107 -9.02 13.32 14.13
C VAL A 107 -10.22 14.22 14.40
N VAL A 108 -9.95 15.36 15.02
CA VAL A 108 -10.86 16.50 14.97
C VAL A 108 -10.59 17.21 13.66
N TRP A 109 -11.62 17.33 12.83
CA TRP A 109 -11.56 18.11 11.60
C TRP A 109 -12.31 19.42 11.77
N HIS A 110 -11.66 20.53 11.45
CA HIS A 110 -12.27 21.85 11.41
C HIS A 110 -11.49 22.76 10.45
N PRO A 111 -12.12 23.43 9.47
CA PRO A 111 -11.41 24.13 8.41
C PRO A 111 -10.62 25.36 8.89
N LEU A 112 -10.82 25.82 10.12
CA LEU A 112 -10.03 26.92 10.73
C LEU A 112 -8.79 26.46 11.52
N LEU A 113 -8.47 25.16 11.53
CA LEU A 113 -7.24 24.67 12.16
C LEU A 113 -6.04 24.94 11.23
N GLU A 114 -5.02 25.62 11.76
CA GLU A 114 -3.80 26.01 11.05
C GLU A 114 -2.59 25.19 11.55
N THR A 115 -1.65 24.86 10.66
CA THR A 115 -0.48 24.00 10.99
C THR A 115 0.63 24.70 11.79
N ASP A 116 0.54 26.02 11.99
CA ASP A 116 1.53 26.83 12.71
C ASP A 116 1.01 27.39 14.05
N ARG A 117 -0.08 26.79 14.57
CA ARG A 117 -0.66 27.11 15.88
C ARG A 117 -0.77 25.85 16.76
N GLU A 118 -0.59 26.04 18.07
CA GLU A 118 -0.82 25.01 19.09
C GLU A 118 -2.26 25.08 19.61
N TYR A 119 -2.88 23.91 19.78
CA TYR A 119 -4.24 23.79 20.30
C TYR A 119 -4.25 22.87 21.53
N ASP A 120 -4.92 23.32 22.59
CA ASP A 120 -5.27 22.53 23.76
C ASP A 120 -6.54 21.73 23.46
N ILE A 121 -6.44 20.41 23.63
CA ILE A 121 -7.49 19.43 23.41
C ILE A 121 -7.90 18.85 24.76
N ASP A 122 -9.18 18.91 25.06
CA ASP A 122 -9.78 18.32 26.24
C ASP A 122 -10.94 17.43 25.83
N ALA A 123 -10.71 16.12 25.84
CA ALA A 123 -11.70 15.14 25.45
C ALA A 123 -12.08 14.27 26.65
N GLU A 124 -13.36 13.97 26.80
CA GLU A 124 -13.88 13.12 27.86
C GLU A 124 -14.76 12.02 27.26
N ASP A 125 -14.51 10.78 27.66
CA ASP A 125 -15.32 9.61 27.33
C ASP A 125 -15.73 8.86 28.61
N ALA A 126 -16.43 7.73 28.45
CA ALA A 126 -16.84 6.89 29.57
C ALA A 126 -15.68 6.28 30.38
N ASP A 127 -14.48 6.19 29.79
CA ASP A 127 -13.30 5.53 30.33
C ASP A 127 -12.28 6.51 30.94
N GLY A 128 -12.37 7.80 30.64
CA GLY A 128 -11.57 8.85 31.26
C GLY A 128 -11.58 10.19 30.52
N ARG A 129 -10.66 11.06 30.95
CA ARG A 129 -10.41 12.38 30.35
C ARG A 129 -9.03 12.39 29.71
N TYR A 130 -8.96 12.72 28.44
CA TYR A 130 -7.77 12.96 27.65
C TYR A 130 -7.52 14.46 27.56
N VAL A 131 -6.32 14.89 27.92
CA VAL A 131 -5.90 16.29 27.78
C VAL A 131 -4.55 16.29 27.09
N ALA A 132 -4.47 17.02 25.98
CA ALA A 132 -3.26 17.18 25.19
C ALA A 132 -3.13 18.61 24.67
N THR A 133 -1.92 18.94 24.23
CA THR A 133 -1.64 20.15 23.45
C THR A 133 -0.89 19.66 22.22
N ASP A 134 -1.37 19.99 21.02
CA ASP A 134 -0.79 19.51 19.77
C ASP A 134 -0.92 20.53 18.63
N GLU A 135 -0.07 20.38 17.61
CA GLU A 135 -0.09 21.16 16.36
C GLU A 135 -0.68 20.30 15.23
N PRO A 136 -1.62 20.81 14.42
CA PRO A 136 -2.15 20.10 13.25
C PRO A 136 -1.02 19.67 12.31
N SER A 137 -0.96 18.39 11.95
CA SER A 137 0.02 17.89 10.98
C SER A 137 -0.28 18.35 9.55
N GLU A 138 -1.56 18.61 9.28
CA GLU A 138 -2.07 19.13 8.02
C GLU A 138 -3.16 20.18 8.32
N PRO A 139 -3.42 21.11 7.39
CA PRO A 139 -4.48 22.10 7.59
C PRO A 139 -5.82 21.40 7.85
N GLY A 140 -6.52 21.87 8.86
CA GLY A 140 -7.85 21.37 9.19
C GLY A 140 -7.92 20.09 10.01
N THR A 141 -6.81 19.39 10.31
CA THR A 141 -6.81 18.09 11.01
C THR A 141 -5.96 18.09 12.28
N LEU A 142 -6.57 17.77 13.41
CA LEU A 142 -5.91 17.64 14.70
C LEU A 142 -6.07 16.21 15.24
N ALA A 143 -4.96 15.50 15.42
CA ALA A 143 -4.98 14.07 15.73
C ALA A 143 -5.34 13.78 17.19
N LEU A 144 -6.18 12.77 17.42
CA LEU A 144 -6.53 12.25 18.73
C LEU A 144 -5.84 10.90 18.98
N SER A 145 -4.50 10.87 18.92
CA SER A 145 -3.69 9.64 18.77
C SER A 145 -3.81 8.58 19.88
N THR A 146 -4.53 8.84 20.97
CA THR A 146 -4.73 7.88 22.07
C THR A 146 -6.20 7.58 22.37
N LEU A 147 -7.12 8.18 21.62
CA LEU A 147 -8.55 7.97 21.76
C LEU A 147 -9.08 7.06 20.65
N SER A 148 -10.00 6.20 21.04
CA SER A 148 -10.86 5.42 20.15
C SER A 148 -12.27 5.97 20.24
N LEU A 149 -13.07 5.84 19.17
CA LEU A 149 -14.49 6.16 19.23
C LEU A 149 -15.17 5.26 20.27
N GLY A 150 -15.73 5.88 21.31
CA GLY A 150 -16.60 5.25 22.30
C GLY A 150 -18.00 5.85 22.27
N ASP A 151 -18.94 5.22 22.99
CA ASP A 151 -20.24 5.84 23.24
C ASP A 151 -20.03 7.11 24.09
N ASP A 152 -20.58 8.24 23.64
CA ASP A 152 -20.59 9.55 24.34
C ASP A 152 -19.21 10.25 24.47
N LEU A 153 -18.44 10.35 23.37
CA LEU A 153 -17.21 11.16 23.32
C LEU A 153 -17.56 12.66 23.19
N SER A 154 -17.04 13.49 24.10
CA SER A 154 -17.06 14.96 24.02
C SER A 154 -15.63 15.48 23.83
N VAL A 155 -15.44 16.44 22.93
CA VAL A 155 -14.13 17.02 22.63
C VAL A 155 -14.23 18.55 22.59
N GLU A 156 -13.52 19.21 23.51
CA GLU A 156 -13.30 20.65 23.51
C GLU A 156 -11.90 20.93 22.93
N VAL A 157 -11.82 21.83 21.96
CA VAL A 157 -10.56 22.31 21.38
C VAL A 157 -10.48 23.82 21.55
N SER A 158 -9.34 24.31 22.03
CA SER A 158 -9.06 25.74 22.18
C SER A 158 -7.63 26.06 21.77
N GLU A 159 -7.39 27.22 21.16
CA GLU A 159 -6.04 27.68 20.83
C GLU A 159 -5.22 27.98 22.11
N THR A 160 -3.98 27.51 22.21
CA THR A 160 -3.18 27.58 23.47
C THR A 160 -2.72 29.00 23.82
N ASP A 161 -2.34 29.80 22.81
CA ASP A 161 -1.76 31.15 22.98
C ASP A 161 -2.73 32.29 22.59
N GLY A 162 -4.01 31.97 22.37
CA GLY A 162 -5.06 32.90 21.95
C GLY A 162 -6.46 32.49 22.43
N ASP A 163 -7.41 33.42 22.41
CA ASP A 163 -8.83 33.12 22.66
C ASP A 163 -9.62 33.18 21.32
N GLU A 164 -8.94 32.99 20.18
CA GLU A 164 -9.56 33.21 18.86
C GLU A 164 -10.37 31.99 18.41
N LEU A 165 -9.84 30.77 18.48
CA LEU A 165 -10.56 29.55 18.12
C LEU A 165 -10.88 28.69 19.36
N GLN A 166 -12.17 28.49 19.63
CA GLN A 166 -12.69 27.53 20.61
C GLN A 166 -13.94 26.87 20.06
N PHE A 167 -14.02 25.54 20.14
CA PHE A 167 -15.21 24.79 19.77
C PHE A 167 -15.36 23.48 20.56
N GLU A 168 -16.59 22.99 20.63
CA GLU A 168 -16.97 21.76 21.36
C GLU A 168 -17.71 20.80 20.42
N ILE A 169 -17.34 19.52 20.44
CA ILE A 169 -18.06 18.42 19.80
C ILE A 169 -18.73 17.62 20.90
N ASP A 170 -20.06 17.62 20.94
CA ASP A 170 -20.87 16.91 21.94
C ASP A 170 -21.47 15.60 21.38
N ASP A 171 -21.61 14.59 22.25
CA ASP A 171 -22.34 13.35 22.00
C ASP A 171 -21.92 12.64 20.69
N ALA A 172 -20.62 12.56 20.41
CA ALA A 172 -20.13 11.91 19.20
C ALA A 172 -20.22 10.38 19.31
N THR A 173 -21.35 9.81 18.88
CA THR A 173 -21.64 8.36 19.02
C THR A 173 -21.30 7.52 17.80
N ALA A 174 -21.06 8.13 16.62
CA ALA A 174 -20.64 7.43 15.40
C ALA A 174 -20.06 8.42 14.37
N ILE A 175 -19.04 8.01 13.62
CA ILE A 175 -18.64 8.69 12.38
C ILE A 175 -19.55 8.16 11.28
N ASP A 176 -20.52 8.96 10.85
CA ASP A 176 -21.38 8.62 9.72
C ASP A 176 -20.54 8.65 8.42
N PRO A 177 -20.50 7.55 7.63
CA PRO A 177 -19.79 7.57 6.36
C PRO A 177 -20.42 8.55 5.36
N ILE A 178 -19.57 9.23 4.59
CA ILE A 178 -19.98 10.10 3.49
C ILE A 178 -20.55 9.23 2.36
N GLU A 179 -21.81 9.45 1.98
CA GLU A 179 -22.42 8.73 0.86
C GLU A 179 -21.94 9.30 -0.49
N LEU A 180 -21.29 8.45 -1.28
CA LEU A 180 -20.84 8.73 -2.65
C LEU A 180 -21.50 7.76 -3.63
N ASN A 181 -21.63 8.18 -4.89
CA ASN A 181 -22.10 7.34 -5.99
C ASN A 181 -21.00 7.25 -7.03
N ALA A 182 -20.72 6.04 -7.53
CA ALA A 182 -19.78 5.87 -8.62
C ALA A 182 -20.30 4.86 -9.64
N THR A 183 -20.01 5.12 -10.92
CA THR A 183 -20.22 4.16 -12.00
C THR A 183 -18.93 3.41 -12.27
N ILE A 184 -19.02 2.09 -12.43
CA ILE A 184 -17.90 1.24 -12.84
C ILE A 184 -17.67 1.44 -14.35
N VAL A 185 -16.55 2.07 -14.72
CA VAL A 185 -16.17 2.36 -16.13
C VAL A 185 -15.48 1.17 -16.77
N ASP A 186 -14.61 0.52 -16.00
CA ASP A 186 -13.99 -0.77 -16.29
C ASP A 186 -13.82 -1.55 -14.99
N ASP A 187 -13.34 -2.80 -15.04
CA ASP A 187 -13.34 -3.70 -13.90
C ASP A 187 -12.61 -3.14 -12.65
N SER A 188 -11.71 -2.15 -12.79
CA SER A 188 -10.95 -1.54 -11.69
C SER A 188 -11.06 -0.02 -11.58
N THR A 189 -11.78 0.67 -12.47
CA THR A 189 -11.89 2.13 -12.47
C THR A 189 -13.31 2.59 -12.14
N LEU A 190 -13.42 3.44 -11.12
CA LEU A 190 -14.66 4.09 -10.70
C LEU A 190 -14.71 5.52 -11.25
N GLU A 191 -15.89 5.96 -11.66
CA GLU A 191 -16.18 7.35 -12.04
C GLU A 191 -17.29 7.90 -11.14
N PHE A 192 -16.95 8.86 -10.29
CA PHE A 192 -17.85 9.43 -9.30
C PHE A 192 -18.80 10.44 -9.93
N GLU A 193 -20.06 10.40 -9.48
CA GLU A 193 -21.07 11.38 -9.91
C GLU A 193 -20.87 12.75 -9.25
N GLN A 194 -20.36 12.75 -8.01
CA GLN A 194 -20.13 13.98 -7.24
C GLN A 194 -18.82 14.67 -7.62
N GLY A 195 -18.72 15.97 -7.32
CA GLY A 195 -17.52 16.79 -7.53
C GLY A 195 -16.38 16.50 -6.54
N VAL A 196 -15.86 15.26 -6.54
CA VAL A 196 -14.82 14.77 -5.61
C VAL A 196 -13.41 14.75 -6.20
N ALA A 197 -13.16 15.51 -7.28
CA ALA A 197 -11.84 15.60 -7.90
C ALA A 197 -10.78 16.14 -6.93
N GLY A 198 -9.66 15.42 -6.84
CA GLY A 198 -8.55 15.63 -5.90
C GLY A 198 -8.93 15.37 -4.44
N LEU A 199 -9.92 14.52 -4.18
CA LEU A 199 -10.09 13.86 -2.90
C LEU A 199 -9.08 12.72 -2.82
N ASP A 200 -8.19 12.76 -1.83
CA ASP A 200 -7.21 11.71 -1.60
C ASP A 200 -7.89 10.48 -1.00
N VAL A 201 -7.53 9.31 -1.52
CA VAL A 201 -7.97 8.01 -1.04
C VAL A 201 -6.72 7.26 -0.61
N SER A 202 -6.68 6.75 0.62
CA SER A 202 -5.54 6.00 1.14
C SER A 202 -5.79 4.49 1.21
N ASN A 203 -7.06 4.10 1.30
CA ASN A 203 -7.43 2.69 1.47
C ASN A 203 -8.86 2.44 0.97
N ALA A 204 -9.11 1.24 0.48
CA ALA A 204 -10.42 0.77 0.08
C ALA A 204 -10.74 -0.58 0.74
N VAL A 205 -11.95 -0.68 1.28
CA VAL A 205 -12.51 -1.90 1.85
C VAL A 205 -13.72 -2.31 1.03
N LEU A 206 -13.61 -3.48 0.40
CA LEU A 206 -14.71 -4.10 -0.32
C LEU A 206 -15.43 -5.08 0.61
N ALA A 207 -16.64 -4.71 1.04
CA ALA A 207 -17.54 -5.57 1.78
C ALA A 207 -18.35 -6.42 0.79
N SER A 208 -17.76 -7.55 0.41
CA SER A 208 -18.45 -8.62 -0.33
C SER A 208 -18.71 -9.81 0.59
N ASN A 209 -19.02 -11.00 0.05
CA ASN A 209 -19.10 -12.22 0.88
C ASN A 209 -17.78 -12.53 1.62
N ASP A 210 -16.65 -12.00 1.11
CA ASP A 210 -15.37 -11.94 1.80
C ASP A 210 -14.93 -10.46 1.88
N THR A 211 -14.71 -9.93 3.09
CA THR A 211 -14.17 -8.58 3.27
C THR A 211 -12.74 -8.53 2.77
N ARG A 212 -12.46 -7.64 1.81
CA ARG A 212 -11.12 -7.45 1.25
C ARG A 212 -10.70 -6.00 1.43
N GLN A 213 -9.52 -5.81 2.02
CA GLN A 213 -8.89 -4.50 2.16
C GLN A 213 -7.70 -4.43 1.22
N PHE A 214 -7.54 -3.31 0.54
CA PHE A 214 -6.40 -3.07 -0.33
C PHE A 214 -6.04 -1.58 -0.35
N ASP A 215 -4.74 -1.32 -0.40
CA ASP A 215 -4.20 0.03 -0.43
C ASP A 215 -4.50 0.65 -1.79
N VAL A 216 -5.17 1.79 -1.76
CA VAL A 216 -5.37 2.66 -2.91
C VAL A 216 -4.54 3.89 -2.59
N ASP A 217 -3.36 4.03 -3.19
CA ASP A 217 -2.49 5.19 -2.97
C ASP A 217 -2.67 6.16 -4.14
N GLY A 218 -3.62 7.10 -3.99
CA GLY A 218 -3.88 8.09 -5.03
C GLY A 218 -5.05 9.03 -4.74
N ALA A 219 -5.19 10.03 -5.61
CA ALA A 219 -6.30 10.97 -5.58
C ALA A 219 -7.29 10.67 -6.71
N ILE A 220 -8.57 11.00 -6.49
CA ILE A 220 -9.56 11.03 -7.57
C ILE A 220 -9.11 12.06 -8.60
N ASP A 221 -9.00 11.66 -9.87
CA ASP A 221 -8.45 12.52 -10.91
C ASP A 221 -9.37 13.72 -11.28
N GLU A 222 -8.89 14.59 -12.17
CA GLU A 222 -9.66 15.76 -12.64
C GLU A 222 -10.98 15.39 -13.36
N ASN A 223 -11.15 14.14 -13.78
CA ASN A 223 -12.37 13.63 -14.42
C ASN A 223 -13.30 12.94 -13.40
N GLY A 224 -12.97 12.98 -12.10
CA GLY A 224 -13.74 12.26 -11.09
C GLY A 224 -13.48 10.76 -11.09
N ARG A 225 -12.33 10.29 -11.57
CA ARG A 225 -12.02 8.86 -11.67
C ARG A 225 -11.02 8.37 -10.63
N LEU A 226 -11.25 7.17 -10.11
CA LEU A 226 -10.36 6.48 -9.20
C LEU A 226 -10.00 5.11 -9.78
N ASP A 227 -8.71 4.85 -9.93
CA ASP A 227 -8.19 3.54 -10.34
C ASP A 227 -7.85 2.70 -9.09
N LEU A 228 -8.52 1.57 -8.93
CA LEU A 228 -8.31 0.59 -7.86
C LEU A 228 -7.20 -0.42 -8.20
N GLY A 229 -6.47 -0.19 -9.30
CA GLY A 229 -5.33 -1.00 -9.72
C GLY A 229 -5.76 -2.31 -10.38
N ASN A 230 -5.43 -3.45 -9.75
CA ASN A 230 -5.77 -4.77 -10.30
C ASN A 230 -7.01 -5.39 -9.62
N GLU A 231 -7.66 -4.66 -8.71
CA GLU A 231 -8.81 -5.17 -7.98
C GLU A 231 -10.08 -5.02 -8.81
N THR A 232 -10.87 -6.08 -8.85
CA THR A 232 -12.13 -6.11 -9.61
C THR A 232 -13.31 -5.82 -8.69
N VAL A 233 -14.12 -4.84 -9.07
CA VAL A 233 -15.36 -4.45 -8.36
C VAL A 233 -16.59 -4.76 -9.21
N THR A 234 -17.70 -5.06 -8.54
CA THR A 234 -19.01 -5.27 -9.16
C THR A 234 -20.06 -4.36 -8.52
N ALA A 235 -21.14 -4.09 -9.25
CA ALA A 235 -22.22 -3.22 -8.78
C ALA A 235 -23.01 -3.81 -7.59
N ASP A 236 -22.78 -5.08 -7.24
CA ASP A 236 -23.39 -5.72 -6.07
C ASP A 236 -22.49 -5.61 -4.82
N ASP A 237 -21.29 -5.03 -4.93
CA ASP A 237 -20.35 -4.89 -3.82
C ASP A 237 -20.56 -3.57 -3.06
N ASP A 238 -20.48 -3.62 -1.73
CA ASP A 238 -20.43 -2.42 -0.89
C ASP A 238 -18.96 -1.97 -0.76
N LEU A 239 -18.66 -0.74 -1.14
CA LEU A 239 -17.30 -0.20 -1.11
C LEU A 239 -17.18 0.93 -0.08
N LEU A 240 -16.24 0.79 0.85
CA LEU A 240 -15.84 1.84 1.78
C LEU A 240 -14.47 2.38 1.39
N LEU A 241 -14.32 3.70 1.36
CA LEU A 241 -13.06 4.39 1.07
C LEU A 241 -12.62 5.18 2.30
N ALA A 242 -11.36 5.03 2.70
CA ALA A 242 -10.71 5.95 3.62
C ALA A 242 -10.17 7.12 2.81
N THR A 243 -10.66 8.33 3.10
CA THR A 243 -10.33 9.54 2.33
C THR A 243 -9.88 10.68 3.25
N SER A 244 -9.29 11.73 2.68
CA SER A 244 -8.97 12.96 3.44
C SER A 244 -10.23 13.72 3.92
N ALA A 245 -11.42 13.39 3.40
CA ALA A 245 -12.70 13.87 3.91
C ALA A 245 -13.28 12.98 5.03
N GLY A 246 -12.62 11.87 5.40
CA GLY A 246 -13.14 10.84 6.30
C GLY A 246 -13.50 9.54 5.56
N ILE A 247 -14.32 8.70 6.20
CA ILE A 247 -14.77 7.45 5.58
C ILE A 247 -15.92 7.75 4.62
N ALA A 248 -15.84 7.26 3.40
CA ALA A 248 -16.92 7.33 2.41
C ALA A 248 -17.49 5.95 2.10
N SER A 249 -18.82 5.84 2.05
CA SER A 249 -19.53 4.67 1.53
C SER A 249 -19.94 4.94 0.09
N VAL A 250 -19.53 4.07 -0.83
CA VAL A 250 -19.74 4.24 -2.28
C VAL A 250 -20.79 3.25 -2.78
N GLU A 251 -21.91 3.78 -3.28
CA GLU A 251 -22.90 3.00 -4.03
C GLU A 251 -22.42 2.86 -5.49
N LEU A 252 -22.33 1.61 -5.97
CA LEU A 252 -21.75 1.28 -7.28
C LEU A 252 -22.83 0.97 -8.33
N ASP A 253 -22.83 1.73 -9.42
CA ASP A 253 -23.69 1.49 -10.57
C ASP A 253 -22.92 0.84 -11.73
N LYS A 254 -23.57 -0.08 -12.44
CA LYS A 254 -23.00 -0.70 -13.64
C LYS A 254 -23.30 0.16 -14.87
N SER A 255 -22.27 0.56 -15.59
CA SER A 255 -22.44 1.17 -16.91
C SER A 255 -23.16 0.19 -17.85
N GLU A 256 -24.42 0.45 -18.20
CA GLU A 256 -25.14 -0.27 -19.26
C GLU A 256 -24.52 0.10 -20.62
N SER A 257 -23.37 -0.48 -20.92
CA SER A 257 -22.74 -0.34 -22.22
C SER A 257 -23.42 -1.29 -23.21
N GLU A 258 -24.26 -0.73 -24.09
CA GLU A 258 -24.76 -1.41 -25.28
C GLU A 258 -23.58 -1.95 -26.10
N THR A 259 -23.41 -3.27 -26.06
CA THR A 259 -22.38 -4.00 -26.81
C THR A 259 -22.65 -3.92 -28.33
N GLU A 260 -22.14 -2.90 -29.01
CA GLU A 260 -21.86 -2.91 -30.46
C GLU A 260 -20.63 -2.04 -30.78
N ASN A 261 -19.44 -2.64 -30.84
CA ASN A 261 -18.55 -2.52 -32.01
C ASN A 261 -17.24 -3.31 -31.85
N GLU A 262 -17.02 -4.24 -32.77
CA GLU A 262 -15.68 -4.63 -33.22
C GLU A 262 -14.99 -3.41 -33.85
N GLY A 263 -13.79 -3.03 -33.38
CA GLY A 263 -13.10 -1.91 -34.02
C GLY A 263 -11.73 -1.53 -33.45
N THR A 264 -10.68 -2.18 -33.97
CA THR A 264 -9.38 -1.56 -34.30
C THR A 264 -8.55 -0.90 -33.18
N PHE A 265 -7.61 -1.70 -32.63
CA PHE A 265 -6.31 -1.23 -32.16
C PHE A 265 -5.46 -0.69 -33.33
N SER A 266 -5.53 0.60 -33.63
CA SER A 266 -4.46 1.29 -34.39
C SER A 266 -4.55 2.82 -34.26
N SER A 267 -3.98 3.41 -33.21
CA SER A 267 -3.87 4.88 -33.10
C SER A 267 -2.69 5.38 -32.25
N VAL A 268 -1.53 4.70 -32.27
CA VAL A 268 -0.32 5.18 -31.57
C VAL A 268 0.90 5.29 -32.51
N LEU A 269 0.72 5.26 -33.84
CA LEU A 269 1.85 5.20 -34.79
C LEU A 269 1.88 6.26 -35.91
N ASP A 270 1.11 7.36 -35.81
CA ASP A 270 1.01 8.35 -36.91
C ASP A 270 1.78 9.67 -36.72
N TYR A 271 2.62 9.80 -35.67
CA TYR A 271 3.41 11.03 -35.46
C TYR A 271 4.92 10.94 -35.74
N ILE A 272 5.43 9.80 -36.23
CA ILE A 272 6.88 9.62 -36.46
C ILE A 272 7.32 9.77 -37.93
N TRP A 273 6.39 9.92 -38.90
CA TRP A 273 6.77 9.77 -40.33
C TRP A 273 7.11 11.06 -41.11
N TYR A 274 6.88 12.25 -40.56
CA TYR A 274 7.19 13.51 -41.27
C TYR A 274 8.65 13.98 -41.15
N GLY A 275 9.47 13.37 -40.30
CA GLY A 275 10.88 13.73 -40.09
C GLY A 275 11.87 13.17 -41.14
N ILE A 276 11.47 12.20 -41.96
CA ILE A 276 12.41 11.41 -42.78
C ILE A 276 12.50 11.91 -44.24
N ALA A 277 11.53 12.68 -44.74
CA ALA A 277 11.45 13.04 -46.16
C ALA A 277 12.31 14.25 -46.60
N ILE A 278 12.81 15.08 -45.67
CA ILE A 278 13.57 16.31 -46.01
C ILE A 278 15.06 16.19 -45.62
N GLY A 279 15.43 15.35 -44.65
CA GLY A 279 16.81 15.24 -44.17
C GLY A 279 17.76 14.41 -45.03
N LEU A 280 17.24 13.39 -45.73
CA LEU A 280 18.08 12.39 -46.42
C LEU A 280 18.79 12.86 -47.72
N PRO A 281 18.26 13.79 -48.54
CA PRO A 281 18.95 14.25 -49.74
C PRO A 281 20.12 15.22 -49.49
N LEU A 282 20.04 16.01 -48.41
CA LEU A 282 21.05 17.01 -48.04
C LEU A 282 22.32 16.33 -47.48
N VAL A 283 22.15 15.24 -46.72
CA VAL A 283 23.24 14.44 -46.16
C VAL A 283 23.93 13.60 -47.25
N PHE A 284 23.19 13.06 -48.23
CA PHE A 284 23.78 12.25 -49.30
C PHE A 284 24.65 13.07 -50.29
N GLY A 285 24.29 14.33 -50.55
CA GLY A 285 25.09 15.22 -51.41
C GLY A 285 26.45 15.60 -50.81
N VAL A 286 26.51 15.77 -49.49
CA VAL A 286 27.76 16.08 -48.76
C VAL A 286 28.65 14.84 -48.64
N VAL A 287 28.05 13.66 -48.40
CA VAL A 287 28.78 12.39 -48.26
C VAL A 287 29.43 11.93 -49.58
N VAL A 288 28.76 12.08 -50.73
CA VAL A 288 29.35 11.74 -52.05
C VAL A 288 30.48 12.72 -52.43
N GLY A 289 30.39 13.99 -52.03
CA GLY A 289 31.46 14.98 -52.21
C GLY A 289 32.72 14.65 -51.41
N ILE A 290 32.57 14.16 -50.18
CA ILE A 290 33.69 13.79 -49.31
C ILE A 290 34.34 12.48 -49.76
N ILE A 291 33.57 11.47 -50.18
CA ILE A 291 34.08 10.18 -50.67
C ILE A 291 34.90 10.35 -51.98
N GLY A 292 34.52 11.29 -52.85
CA GLY A 292 35.28 11.60 -54.07
C GLY A 292 36.68 12.18 -53.83
N THR A 293 36.94 12.77 -52.65
CA THR A 293 38.23 13.40 -52.34
C THR A 293 39.25 12.46 -51.69
N ARG A 294 38.84 11.28 -51.21
CA ARG A 294 39.70 10.31 -50.51
C ARG A 294 40.17 9.11 -51.35
N ILE A 295 39.73 8.96 -52.61
CA ILE A 295 40.27 7.92 -53.51
C ILE A 295 41.40 8.52 -54.35
N GLY A 296 42.63 8.20 -53.94
CA GLY A 296 43.86 8.80 -54.42
C GLY A 296 44.14 8.71 -55.93
N GLY A 297 44.74 9.79 -56.44
CA GLY A 297 45.37 9.87 -57.76
C GLY A 297 45.02 11.17 -58.49
N TYR A 298 46.04 11.91 -58.94
CA TYR A 298 45.90 13.17 -59.68
C TYR A 298 44.80 13.10 -60.76
N PRO A 299 43.81 14.02 -60.77
CA PRO A 299 42.69 13.94 -61.68
C PRO A 299 43.10 14.45 -63.07
N THR A 300 43.13 13.54 -64.05
CA THR A 300 43.11 13.95 -65.47
C THR A 300 41.68 14.34 -65.86
N ARG A 301 41.51 15.32 -66.76
CA ARG A 301 40.20 15.84 -67.24
C ARG A 301 39.19 14.75 -67.64
N LYS A 302 39.65 13.54 -67.98
CA LYS A 302 38.81 12.39 -68.33
C LYS A 302 38.12 11.72 -67.13
N ARG A 303 38.71 11.73 -65.93
CA ARG A 303 38.12 11.11 -64.73
C ARG A 303 37.05 12.00 -64.08
N LEU A 304 37.22 13.32 -64.16
CA LEU A 304 36.23 14.29 -63.73
C LEU A 304 34.92 14.14 -64.55
N GLY A 305 35.04 13.96 -65.88
CA GLY A 305 33.88 13.74 -66.75
C GLY A 305 33.11 12.43 -66.46
N VAL A 306 33.78 11.37 -66.03
CA VAL A 306 33.13 10.08 -65.70
C VAL A 306 32.33 10.17 -64.40
N ALA A 307 32.86 10.86 -63.38
CA ALA A 307 32.14 11.09 -62.12
C ALA A 307 30.88 11.95 -62.32
N THR A 308 30.95 12.97 -63.20
CA THR A 308 29.79 13.80 -63.54
C THR A 308 28.70 13.01 -64.26
N VAL A 309 29.06 12.09 -65.15
CA VAL A 309 28.10 11.24 -65.88
C VAL A 309 27.46 10.20 -64.95
N LEU A 310 28.21 9.59 -64.03
CA LEU A 310 27.67 8.64 -63.06
C LEU A 310 26.72 9.29 -62.06
N GLY A 311 27.05 10.49 -61.56
CA GLY A 311 26.15 11.25 -60.68
C GLY A 311 24.86 11.66 -61.38
N PHE A 312 24.93 12.06 -62.65
CA PHE A 312 23.75 12.39 -63.45
C PHE A 312 22.86 11.17 -63.71
N GLY A 313 23.46 9.99 -63.91
CA GLY A 313 22.72 8.73 -64.12
C GLY A 313 21.92 8.29 -62.90
N VAL A 314 22.49 8.40 -61.69
CA VAL A 314 21.79 7.99 -60.44
C VAL A 314 20.60 8.92 -60.16
N VAL A 315 20.77 10.23 -60.32
CA VAL A 315 19.70 11.21 -60.13
C VAL A 315 18.58 11.02 -61.17
N LEU A 316 18.94 10.76 -62.43
CA LEU A 316 17.96 10.50 -63.49
C LEU A 316 17.17 9.20 -63.21
N THR A 317 17.81 8.17 -62.65
CA THR A 317 17.16 6.89 -62.36
C THR A 317 16.14 7.04 -61.22
N ILE A 318 16.47 7.79 -60.18
CA ILE A 318 15.54 8.08 -59.06
C ILE A 318 14.32 8.87 -59.55
N VAL A 319 14.54 9.87 -60.40
CA VAL A 319 13.44 10.67 -60.98
C VAL A 319 12.54 9.80 -61.87
N ILE A 320 13.10 8.90 -62.68
CA ILE A 320 12.34 7.99 -63.54
C ILE A 320 11.56 6.94 -62.70
N SER A 321 12.14 6.40 -61.63
CA SER A 321 11.47 5.44 -60.74
C SER A 321 10.27 6.06 -60.02
N VAL A 322 10.39 7.31 -59.55
CA VAL A 322 9.29 8.06 -58.92
C VAL A 322 8.16 8.33 -59.92
N LEU A 323 8.50 8.72 -61.16
CA LEU A 323 7.53 8.91 -62.24
C LEU A 323 6.84 7.59 -62.66
N TRP A 324 7.57 6.48 -62.69
CA TRP A 324 7.03 5.16 -63.06
C TRP A 324 6.05 4.62 -61.99
N LEU A 325 6.35 4.84 -60.71
CA LEU A 325 5.46 4.52 -59.59
C LEU A 325 4.16 5.34 -59.61
N GLN A 326 4.19 6.60 -60.06
CA GLN A 326 2.98 7.40 -60.25
C GLN A 326 2.08 6.90 -61.41
N THR A 327 2.67 6.30 -62.45
CA THR A 327 1.91 5.84 -63.63
C THR A 327 1.29 4.44 -63.49
N THR A 328 1.70 3.63 -62.51
CA THR A 328 1.25 2.23 -62.36
C THR A 328 0.02 2.04 -61.46
N GLY A 329 -0.59 3.12 -60.99
CA GLY A 329 -1.93 3.11 -60.38
C GLY A 329 -2.03 2.46 -59.00
N PHE A 330 -0.92 2.33 -58.27
CA PHE A 330 -0.92 1.67 -56.95
C PHE A 330 -1.51 2.54 -55.82
N TRP A 331 -1.78 3.84 -56.06
CA TRP A 331 -2.32 4.78 -55.09
C TRP A 331 -3.24 5.81 -55.78
N PRO A 332 -4.54 5.92 -55.42
CA PRO A 332 -5.38 7.00 -55.90
C PRO A 332 -5.17 8.23 -55.00
N LEU A 333 -4.32 9.17 -55.42
CA LEU A 333 -4.22 10.48 -54.80
C LEU A 333 -5.17 11.45 -55.54
N GLU A 334 -6.43 11.48 -55.13
CA GLU A 334 -7.34 12.57 -55.46
C GLU A 334 -7.06 13.76 -54.53
N SER A 335 -6.07 14.58 -54.90
CA SER A 335 -6.01 16.03 -54.59
C SER A 335 -4.68 16.58 -55.11
N THR A 336 -4.72 17.11 -56.32
CA THR A 336 -3.62 17.85 -56.94
C THR A 336 -3.60 19.28 -56.42
N GLU A 337 -2.70 19.59 -55.49
CA GLU A 337 -2.23 20.95 -55.21
C GLU A 337 -0.74 21.14 -55.56
N PRO A 338 -0.29 22.37 -55.90
CA PRO A 338 0.75 22.63 -56.89
C PRO A 338 2.21 22.61 -56.36
N SER A 339 2.56 21.75 -55.41
CA SER A 339 3.92 21.70 -54.84
C SER A 339 4.91 20.79 -55.57
N THR A 340 4.47 20.02 -56.57
CA THR A 340 5.30 19.06 -57.33
C THR A 340 6.32 19.71 -58.28
N TYR A 341 6.24 21.03 -58.52
CA TYR A 341 7.21 21.76 -59.35
C TYR A 341 8.45 22.26 -58.57
N GLY A 342 8.45 22.22 -57.24
CA GLY A 342 9.59 22.66 -56.41
C GLY A 342 10.79 21.70 -56.43
N LEU A 343 10.56 20.41 -56.68
CA LEU A 343 11.58 19.36 -56.63
C LEU A 343 12.52 19.32 -57.85
N ILE A 344 12.11 19.91 -58.98
CA ILE A 344 12.95 19.94 -60.20
C ILE A 344 13.87 21.18 -60.23
N ALA A 345 13.56 22.24 -59.49
CA ALA A 345 14.36 23.46 -59.45
C ALA A 345 15.58 23.39 -58.50
N GLY A 346 15.52 22.60 -57.42
CA GLY A 346 16.60 22.50 -56.43
C GLY A 346 17.83 21.70 -56.90
N GLY A 347 17.66 20.74 -57.81
CA GLY A 347 18.74 19.87 -58.29
C GLY A 347 19.73 20.51 -59.28
N VAL A 348 19.41 21.68 -59.84
CA VAL A 348 20.22 22.32 -60.90
C VAL A 348 21.18 23.39 -60.35
N LEU A 349 20.97 23.90 -59.12
CA LEU A 349 21.78 24.98 -58.55
C LEU A 349 23.03 24.53 -57.76
N GLY A 350 23.16 23.24 -57.44
CA GLY A 350 24.29 22.70 -56.65
C GLY A 350 25.61 22.44 -57.40
N ILE A 351 25.64 22.57 -58.73
CA ILE A 351 26.80 22.15 -59.55
C ILE A 351 27.74 23.33 -59.91
N ALA A 352 27.44 24.57 -59.52
CA ALA A 352 28.16 25.76 -60.00
C ALA A 352 29.29 26.31 -59.10
N LEU A 353 29.56 25.79 -57.89
CA LEU A 353 30.47 26.44 -56.93
C LEU A 353 31.77 25.69 -56.57
N VAL A 354 32.15 24.63 -57.29
CA VAL A 354 33.37 23.85 -57.00
C VAL A 354 34.70 24.43 -57.53
N PRO A 355 34.79 25.27 -58.59
CA PRO A 355 36.10 25.69 -59.09
C PRO A 355 36.71 26.95 -58.43
N THR A 356 36.01 27.66 -57.54
CA THR A 356 36.48 28.95 -57.00
C THR A 356 37.26 28.85 -55.68
N THR A 357 37.12 27.77 -54.90
CA THR A 357 37.79 27.62 -53.59
C THR A 357 39.20 27.04 -53.66
N TYR A 358 39.61 26.43 -54.77
CA TYR A 358 40.94 25.80 -54.89
C TYR A 358 42.07 26.75 -55.32
N ALA A 359 41.76 27.97 -55.77
CA ALA A 359 42.76 28.92 -56.28
C ALA A 359 43.43 29.80 -55.21
N VAL A 360 42.97 29.76 -53.95
CA VAL A 360 43.36 30.76 -52.93
C VAL A 360 44.26 30.21 -51.80
N LEU A 361 44.40 28.88 -51.63
CA LEU A 361 45.11 28.28 -50.47
C LEU A 361 46.25 27.32 -50.85
N GLY A 362 47.18 27.75 -51.72
CA GLY A 362 48.41 27.01 -51.99
C GLY A 362 49.55 27.39 -51.01
N PRO A 363 50.08 26.47 -50.19
CA PRO A 363 51.21 26.79 -49.33
C PRO A 363 52.53 26.78 -50.11
N ARG A 364 53.37 27.77 -49.82
CA ARG A 364 54.75 27.89 -50.32
C ARG A 364 55.67 26.97 -49.52
N ILE A 365 56.39 26.09 -50.21
CA ILE A 365 57.37 25.17 -49.62
C ILE A 365 58.66 25.95 -49.34
N ALA A 366 59.07 25.99 -48.07
CA ALA A 366 60.44 26.29 -47.64
C ALA A 366 61.10 24.99 -47.19
N GLY A 367 62.29 24.69 -47.71
CA GLY A 367 62.95 23.41 -47.49
C GLY A 367 63.63 23.27 -46.12
N SER A 368 63.65 22.05 -45.59
CA SER A 368 64.67 21.55 -44.66
C SER A 368 64.60 20.03 -44.48
N SER A 369 65.78 19.44 -44.19
CA SER A 369 66.19 18.14 -43.63
C SER A 369 65.32 16.86 -43.66
N PRO A 370 65.93 15.65 -43.70
CA PRO A 370 65.19 14.40 -43.86
C PRO A 370 64.46 13.96 -42.57
N ALA A 371 63.13 14.00 -42.62
CA ALA A 371 62.22 13.41 -41.65
C ALA A 371 62.45 11.89 -41.46
N PHE A 372 62.06 11.34 -40.31
CA PHE A 372 62.03 9.90 -40.07
C PHE A 372 60.67 9.46 -39.52
N SER A 373 60.28 8.21 -39.81
CA SER A 373 58.97 7.68 -39.41
C SER A 373 59.07 6.82 -38.15
N ALA A 374 58.10 6.95 -37.25
CA ALA A 374 57.95 6.14 -36.04
C ALA A 374 56.59 5.43 -36.04
N THR A 375 56.55 4.14 -35.73
CA THR A 375 55.30 3.38 -35.56
C THR A 375 54.75 3.61 -34.16
N VAL A 376 53.52 4.10 -34.06
CA VAL A 376 52.85 4.35 -32.80
C VAL A 376 51.67 3.40 -32.69
N THR A 377 51.59 2.69 -31.58
CA THR A 377 50.41 1.93 -31.18
C THR A 377 49.75 2.69 -30.04
N VAL A 378 48.50 3.09 -30.20
CA VAL A 378 47.71 3.72 -29.14
C VAL A 378 46.70 2.70 -28.62
N THR A 379 46.76 2.41 -27.33
CA THR A 379 45.88 1.45 -26.66
C THR A 379 45.15 2.09 -25.48
N ASP A 380 44.11 1.42 -25.01
CA ASP A 380 43.47 1.70 -23.72
C ASP A 380 44.06 0.80 -22.59
N GLY A 381 45.28 0.30 -22.78
CA GLY A 381 45.92 -0.66 -21.87
C GLY A 381 45.75 -2.12 -22.31
N ASN A 382 44.55 -2.49 -22.79
CA ASN A 382 44.23 -3.87 -23.17
C ASN A 382 44.07 -4.06 -24.69
N GLN A 383 43.51 -3.08 -25.41
CA GLN A 383 43.23 -3.17 -26.83
C GLN A 383 43.65 -1.90 -27.58
N PRO A 384 43.97 -1.99 -28.89
CA PRO A 384 44.16 -0.81 -29.73
C PRO A 384 42.90 0.05 -29.80
N LEU A 385 43.05 1.36 -29.68
CA LEU A 385 41.93 2.30 -29.72
C LEU A 385 41.32 2.37 -31.13
N GLN A 386 40.03 2.04 -31.25
CA GLN A 386 39.30 2.17 -32.52
C GLN A 386 38.97 3.64 -32.82
N GLY A 387 39.06 4.05 -34.09
CA GLY A 387 38.79 5.42 -34.52
C GLY A 387 40.04 6.31 -34.60
N GLN A 388 39.84 7.62 -34.69
CA GLN A 388 40.93 8.60 -34.87
C GLN A 388 41.50 9.05 -33.53
N THR A 389 42.81 8.91 -33.37
CA THR A 389 43.59 9.44 -32.25
C THR A 389 44.64 10.41 -32.76
N THR A 390 44.77 11.57 -32.14
CA THR A 390 45.83 12.53 -32.47
C THR A 390 47.06 12.27 -31.61
N VAL A 391 48.19 11.97 -32.23
CA VAL A 391 49.49 11.85 -31.58
C VAL A 391 50.25 13.16 -31.73
N TYR A 392 50.45 13.85 -30.61
CA TYR A 392 51.30 15.01 -30.51
C TYR A 392 52.74 14.57 -30.31
N TYR A 393 53.68 15.26 -30.94
CA TYR A 393 55.10 15.07 -30.72
C TYR A 393 55.78 16.41 -30.46
N ARG A 394 56.72 16.42 -29.52
CA ARG A 394 57.57 17.58 -29.21
C ARG A 394 59.03 17.18 -29.11
N SER A 395 59.93 18.03 -29.60
CA SER A 395 61.37 17.79 -29.49
C SER A 395 61.82 18.01 -28.05
N ALA A 396 62.46 17.01 -27.45
CA ALA A 396 63.01 17.13 -26.10
C ALA A 396 64.19 18.11 -26.00
N ALA A 397 64.77 18.51 -27.14
CA ALA A 397 65.90 19.44 -27.21
C ALA A 397 65.50 20.87 -27.60
N ASN A 398 64.30 21.07 -28.17
CA ASN A 398 63.79 22.37 -28.59
C ASN A 398 62.26 22.35 -28.58
N GLU A 399 61.65 22.88 -27.52
CA GLU A 399 60.20 22.82 -27.28
C GLU A 399 59.37 23.54 -28.36
N ASP A 400 59.98 24.48 -29.10
CA ASP A 400 59.34 25.19 -30.22
C ASP A 400 59.08 24.28 -31.43
N ILE A 401 59.74 23.11 -31.50
CA ILE A 401 59.53 22.13 -32.56
C ILE A 401 58.54 21.08 -32.05
N ASN A 402 57.27 21.27 -32.43
CA ASN A 402 56.18 20.36 -32.12
C ASN A 402 55.30 20.12 -33.36
N GLY A 403 54.44 19.12 -33.26
CA GLY A 403 53.48 18.79 -34.31
C GLY A 403 52.48 17.75 -33.84
N ALA A 404 51.54 17.42 -34.73
CA ALA A 404 50.51 16.43 -34.46
C ALA A 404 50.21 15.64 -35.73
N GLU A 405 50.00 14.33 -35.59
CA GLU A 405 49.50 13.48 -36.66
C GLU A 405 48.38 12.58 -36.15
N THR A 406 47.51 12.13 -37.05
CA THR A 406 46.37 11.28 -36.68
C THR A 406 46.64 9.84 -37.03
N VAL A 407 46.46 8.96 -36.05
CA VAL A 407 46.49 7.50 -36.21
C VAL A 407 45.05 6.98 -36.18
N THR A 408 44.74 6.01 -37.04
CA THR A 408 43.41 5.37 -37.10
C THR A 408 43.53 3.94 -36.61
N ASP A 409 42.55 3.47 -35.82
CA ASP A 409 42.45 2.10 -35.29
C ASP A 409 43.66 1.67 -34.45
N GLY A 410 44.22 2.64 -33.71
CA GLY A 410 45.16 2.38 -32.63
C GLY A 410 46.54 1.95 -33.09
N THR A 411 46.85 1.91 -34.39
CA THR A 411 48.22 1.70 -34.88
C THR A 411 48.47 2.47 -36.18
N GLY A 412 49.59 3.19 -36.25
CA GLY A 412 49.94 3.97 -37.43
C GLY A 412 51.37 4.44 -37.41
N ALA A 413 51.89 4.80 -38.59
CA ALA A 413 53.21 5.39 -38.70
C ALA A 413 53.06 6.91 -38.69
N ILE A 414 53.79 7.60 -37.80
CA ILE A 414 53.88 9.06 -37.78
C ILE A 414 55.18 9.57 -38.39
N THR A 415 55.16 10.76 -39.00
CA THR A 415 56.32 11.42 -39.61
C THR A 415 56.86 12.52 -38.69
N ILE A 416 58.10 12.38 -38.26
CA ILE A 416 58.77 13.34 -37.39
C ILE A 416 59.81 14.12 -38.20
N PRO A 417 59.78 15.47 -38.16
CA PRO A 417 60.50 16.32 -39.12
C PRO A 417 62.03 16.20 -39.04
N GLU A 418 62.60 15.87 -37.88
CA GLU A 418 64.05 15.75 -37.71
C GLU A 418 64.44 14.56 -36.83
N ARG A 419 65.62 13.99 -37.06
CA ARG A 419 66.17 12.93 -36.19
C ARG A 419 66.60 13.51 -34.84
N GLY A 420 66.08 12.96 -33.75
CA GLY A 420 66.37 13.44 -32.39
C GLY A 420 65.71 12.60 -31.32
N THR A 421 65.67 13.13 -30.10
CA THR A 421 64.87 12.61 -28.98
C THR A 421 63.56 13.37 -28.96
N TRP A 422 62.45 12.65 -28.96
CA TRP A 422 61.10 13.20 -29.08
C TRP A 422 60.21 12.60 -28.00
N GLU A 423 59.31 13.41 -27.48
CA GLU A 423 58.24 12.95 -26.59
C GLU A 423 56.93 12.92 -27.36
N LEU A 424 56.24 11.78 -27.27
CA LEU A 424 54.98 11.54 -27.94
C LEU A 424 53.88 11.40 -26.90
N ALA A 425 52.76 12.09 -27.09
CA ALA A 425 51.55 11.92 -26.30
C ALA A 425 50.35 11.75 -27.23
N ALA A 426 49.46 10.81 -26.93
CA ALA A 426 48.24 10.58 -27.68
C ALA A 426 47.06 11.31 -27.03
N LYS A 427 46.12 11.79 -27.85
CA LYS A 427 44.85 12.36 -27.42
C LYS A 427 43.71 11.71 -28.18
N HIS A 428 42.74 11.19 -27.45
CA HIS A 428 41.52 10.60 -28.00
C HIS A 428 40.31 11.20 -27.28
N GLY A 429 39.60 12.10 -27.95
CA GLY A 429 38.56 12.92 -27.31
C GLY A 429 39.15 13.91 -26.32
N SER A 430 38.68 13.87 -25.07
CA SER A 430 39.21 14.67 -23.94
C SER A 430 40.42 14.02 -23.25
N GLN A 431 40.64 12.72 -23.44
CA GLN A 431 41.66 11.94 -22.71
C GLN A 431 43.03 12.01 -23.39
N THR A 432 44.10 12.01 -22.59
CA THR A 432 45.50 12.09 -23.06
C THR A 432 46.38 11.03 -22.42
N SER A 433 47.33 10.47 -23.17
CA SER A 433 48.36 9.57 -22.63
C SER A 433 49.49 10.34 -21.95
N ASN A 434 50.23 9.66 -21.08
CA ASN A 434 51.53 10.13 -20.64
C ASN A 434 52.52 10.21 -21.82
N PRO A 435 53.46 11.17 -21.79
CA PRO A 435 54.44 11.34 -22.86
C PRO A 435 55.46 10.20 -22.85
N VAL A 436 55.62 9.52 -24.00
CA VAL A 436 56.62 8.47 -24.19
C VAL A 436 57.78 9.01 -25.02
N THR A 437 59.00 8.81 -24.52
CA THR A 437 60.21 9.25 -25.22
C THR A 437 60.65 8.23 -26.28
N ILE A 438 60.83 8.69 -27.52
CA ILE A 438 61.43 7.91 -28.61
C ILE A 438 62.71 8.56 -29.13
N THR A 439 63.49 7.77 -29.86
CA THR A 439 64.71 8.24 -30.53
C THR A 439 64.76 7.68 -31.94
N GLY A 440 65.58 8.27 -32.82
CA GLY A 440 65.80 7.73 -34.17
C GLY A 440 66.31 6.27 -34.26
N ARG A 441 66.67 5.63 -33.13
CA ARG A 441 67.01 4.19 -33.03
C ARG A 441 65.86 3.33 -32.49
N ARG A 442 64.89 3.92 -31.79
CA ARG A 442 63.68 3.28 -31.29
C ARG A 442 62.49 3.94 -31.97
N SER A 443 62.20 3.50 -33.19
CA SER A 443 61.13 4.04 -34.04
C SER A 443 59.77 3.39 -33.75
N SER A 444 59.53 2.94 -32.52
CA SER A 444 58.24 2.39 -32.09
C SER A 444 57.90 2.83 -30.67
N ALA A 445 56.65 3.24 -30.45
CA ALA A 445 56.11 3.58 -29.13
C ALA A 445 54.70 3.02 -28.94
N THR A 446 54.40 2.59 -27.71
CA THR A 446 53.04 2.30 -27.27
C THR A 446 52.60 3.43 -26.36
N LEU A 447 51.48 4.07 -26.69
CA LEU A 447 50.87 5.16 -25.93
C LEU A 447 49.58 4.63 -25.31
N THR A 448 49.54 4.51 -24.00
CA THR A 448 48.35 4.06 -23.28
C THR A 448 47.55 5.29 -22.85
N ILE A 449 46.29 5.39 -23.28
CA ILE A 449 45.37 6.42 -22.81
C ILE A 449 44.51 5.81 -21.70
N PRO A 450 44.64 6.26 -20.44
CA PRO A 450 43.78 5.81 -19.36
C PRO A 450 42.33 6.27 -19.58
N PHE A 451 41.37 5.40 -19.24
CA PHE A 451 39.95 5.74 -19.16
C PHE A 451 39.44 5.45 -17.76
N SER A 452 38.57 6.33 -17.23
CA SER A 452 37.83 6.03 -16.01
C SER A 452 36.96 4.79 -16.22
N SER A 453 36.70 4.04 -15.14
CA SER A 453 35.85 2.85 -15.19
C SER A 453 34.76 2.93 -14.15
N THR A 454 33.55 2.57 -14.55
CA THR A 454 32.38 2.61 -13.68
C THR A 454 32.19 1.25 -13.04
N ILE A 455 32.02 1.22 -11.72
CA ILE A 455 31.65 0.02 -10.97
C ILE A 455 30.20 0.16 -10.57
N THR A 456 29.38 -0.83 -10.94
CA THR A 456 28.02 -0.97 -10.46
C THR A 456 27.99 -2.06 -9.39
N VAL A 457 27.58 -1.70 -8.18
CA VAL A 457 27.45 -2.61 -7.04
C VAL A 457 25.97 -2.95 -6.87
N THR A 458 25.65 -4.24 -6.94
CA THR A 458 24.29 -4.75 -6.76
C THR A 458 24.25 -5.82 -5.69
N ASP A 459 23.05 -6.14 -5.19
CA ASP A 459 22.84 -7.35 -4.41
C ASP A 459 22.56 -8.58 -5.29
N GLN A 460 22.25 -9.70 -4.65
CA GLN A 460 21.95 -10.98 -5.30
C GLN A 460 20.64 -10.99 -6.10
N ARG A 461 19.73 -10.02 -5.85
CA ARG A 461 18.48 -9.83 -6.61
C ARG A 461 18.68 -8.92 -7.81
N GLY A 462 19.82 -8.22 -7.86
CA GLY A 462 20.16 -7.28 -8.91
C GLY A 462 19.86 -5.83 -8.55
N ASP A 463 19.40 -5.57 -7.33
CA ASP A 463 19.06 -4.23 -6.86
C ASP A 463 20.33 -3.44 -6.55
N PRO A 464 20.41 -2.15 -6.92
CA PRO A 464 21.60 -1.33 -6.69
C PRO A 464 21.88 -1.14 -5.19
N ILE A 465 23.15 -1.08 -4.80
CA ILE A 465 23.57 -0.83 -3.41
C ILE A 465 24.16 0.59 -3.33
N PRO A 466 23.40 1.59 -2.85
CA PRO A 466 23.94 2.92 -2.60
C PRO A 466 24.80 2.95 -1.35
N GLY A 467 25.74 3.91 -1.27
CA GLY A 467 26.59 4.11 -0.10
C GLY A 467 27.62 3.01 0.18
N ALA A 468 27.86 2.10 -0.78
CA ALA A 468 28.93 1.11 -0.66
C ALA A 468 30.28 1.80 -0.83
N SER A 469 31.18 1.62 0.13
CA SER A 469 32.52 2.21 0.10
C SER A 469 33.45 1.36 -0.75
N ILE A 470 33.92 1.91 -1.87
CA ILE A 470 34.94 1.33 -2.73
C ILE A 470 36.28 1.93 -2.34
N THR A 471 37.15 1.12 -1.75
CA THR A 471 38.46 1.53 -1.27
C THR A 471 39.55 1.00 -2.19
N THR A 472 40.43 1.90 -2.61
CA THR A 472 41.68 1.60 -3.30
C THR A 472 42.86 2.01 -2.41
N ASP A 473 44.10 1.79 -2.85
CA ASP A 473 45.29 2.25 -2.11
C ASP A 473 45.37 3.79 -2.03
N ASP A 474 44.75 4.51 -2.98
CA ASP A 474 44.88 5.96 -3.14
C ASP A 474 43.62 6.74 -2.72
N GLU A 475 42.43 6.14 -2.81
CA GLU A 475 41.15 6.83 -2.55
C GLU A 475 40.04 5.88 -2.04
N THR A 476 39.03 6.48 -1.41
CA THR A 476 37.77 5.83 -1.07
C THR A 476 36.62 6.60 -1.72
N VAL A 477 35.78 5.91 -2.48
CA VAL A 477 34.63 6.48 -3.21
C VAL A 477 33.37 5.72 -2.82
N GLU A 478 32.27 6.42 -2.61
CA GLU A 478 30.97 5.79 -2.33
C GLU A 478 30.12 5.65 -3.58
N THR A 479 29.31 4.60 -3.64
CA THR A 479 28.32 4.43 -4.70
C THR A 479 27.14 5.40 -4.54
N ASP A 480 26.65 5.92 -5.66
CA ASP A 480 25.46 6.77 -5.73
C ASP A 480 24.14 5.97 -5.57
N THR A 481 23.00 6.66 -5.75
CA THR A 481 21.66 6.04 -5.66
C THR A 481 21.42 4.94 -6.69
N ALA A 482 22.14 4.94 -7.82
CA ALA A 482 22.10 3.88 -8.82
C ALA A 482 23.08 2.73 -8.50
N GLY A 483 23.73 2.77 -7.34
CA GLY A 483 24.76 1.81 -6.95
C GLY A 483 26.02 1.93 -7.79
N THR A 484 26.30 3.10 -8.37
CA THR A 484 27.44 3.30 -9.26
C THR A 484 28.50 4.20 -8.67
N ALA A 485 29.77 3.91 -8.96
CA ALA A 485 30.91 4.74 -8.63
C ALA A 485 31.90 4.73 -9.80
N THR A 486 32.47 5.89 -10.11
CA THR A 486 33.48 6.03 -11.17
C THR A 486 34.86 6.13 -10.55
N LEU A 487 35.74 5.19 -10.89
CA LEU A 487 37.15 5.24 -10.47
C LEU A 487 38.02 5.82 -11.57
N SER A 488 39.00 6.61 -11.16
CA SER A 488 40.05 7.10 -12.05
C SER A 488 41.31 6.24 -11.89
N PRO A 489 42.04 5.97 -12.97
CA PRO A 489 43.33 5.28 -12.88
C PRO A 489 44.34 6.14 -12.12
N SER A 490 45.07 5.51 -11.21
CA SER A 490 46.30 6.06 -10.64
C SER A 490 47.39 6.14 -11.72
N ASP A 491 48.35 7.07 -11.58
CA ASP A 491 49.37 7.35 -12.60
C ASP A 491 50.06 6.06 -13.12
N ASP A 492 49.86 5.77 -14.42
CA ASP A 492 50.36 4.59 -15.18
C ASP A 492 49.78 3.20 -14.83
N ALA A 493 48.76 3.08 -13.97
CA ALA A 493 48.14 1.78 -13.66
C ALA A 493 47.08 1.38 -14.71
N SER A 494 47.24 0.18 -15.30
CA SER A 494 46.22 -0.42 -16.20
C SER A 494 45.09 -1.12 -15.45
N SER A 495 45.29 -1.43 -14.17
CA SER A 495 44.32 -2.07 -13.29
C SER A 495 44.63 -1.78 -11.82
N ILE A 496 43.61 -1.82 -10.96
CA ILE A 496 43.74 -1.67 -9.51
C ILE A 496 42.87 -2.71 -8.79
N ASP A 497 43.35 -3.23 -7.67
CA ASP A 497 42.53 -4.05 -6.78
C ASP A 497 41.72 -3.13 -5.86
N VAL A 498 40.42 -3.40 -5.75
CA VAL A 498 39.49 -2.60 -4.95
C VAL A 498 38.80 -3.49 -3.93
N SER A 499 38.64 -2.98 -2.71
CA SER A 499 37.77 -3.57 -1.68
C SER A 499 36.45 -2.83 -1.68
N VAL A 500 35.33 -3.54 -1.75
CA VAL A 500 34.00 -2.96 -1.66
C VAL A 500 33.36 -3.44 -0.37
N GLU A 501 33.00 -2.49 0.48
CA GLU A 501 32.44 -2.72 1.81
C GLU A 501 31.11 -2.00 1.98
N HIS A 502 30.19 -2.63 2.69
CA HIS A 502 28.92 -2.02 3.09
C HIS A 502 28.48 -2.66 4.42
N GLU A 503 27.90 -1.88 5.32
CA GLU A 503 27.56 -2.35 6.67
C GLU A 503 26.62 -3.56 6.71
N LYS A 504 25.73 -3.70 5.72
CA LYS A 504 24.74 -4.80 5.62
C LYS A 504 25.18 -5.99 4.76
N TYR A 505 26.35 -5.94 4.12
CA TYR A 505 26.79 -6.94 3.16
C TYR A 505 28.19 -7.44 3.48
N ARG A 506 28.50 -8.67 3.03
CA ARG A 506 29.86 -9.19 3.14
C ARG A 506 30.78 -8.40 2.21
N PRO A 507 31.96 -7.97 2.70
CA PRO A 507 32.93 -7.28 1.87
C PRO A 507 33.47 -8.22 0.80
N GLU A 508 33.74 -7.67 -0.38
CA GLU A 508 34.29 -8.39 -1.53
C GLU A 508 35.41 -7.58 -2.18
N THR A 509 36.39 -8.28 -2.75
CA THR A 509 37.51 -7.65 -3.45
C THR A 509 37.48 -8.00 -4.94
N MET A 510 37.76 -7.03 -5.81
CA MET A 510 37.88 -7.28 -7.26
C MET A 510 39.02 -6.48 -7.88
N THR A 511 39.49 -6.95 -9.05
CA THR A 511 40.42 -6.18 -9.89
C THR A 511 39.62 -5.40 -10.95
N VAL A 512 39.81 -4.09 -10.98
CA VAL A 512 39.21 -3.16 -11.95
C VAL A 512 40.25 -2.82 -13.00
N GLU A 513 39.88 -2.91 -14.27
CA GLU A 513 40.76 -2.56 -15.40
C GLU A 513 40.33 -1.20 -15.95
N PHE A 514 41.26 -0.37 -16.41
CA PHE A 514 40.96 0.98 -16.90
C PHE A 514 41.04 1.06 -18.43
N GLY A 515 39.89 0.96 -19.11
CA GLY A 515 39.79 0.96 -20.57
C GLY A 515 38.38 1.33 -21.07
N LYS A 516 38.21 1.49 -22.40
CA LYS A 516 37.00 2.12 -22.98
C LYS A 516 35.69 1.31 -22.78
N ARG A 517 35.78 0.05 -22.35
CA ARG A 517 34.64 -0.85 -22.09
C ARG A 517 34.88 -1.69 -20.83
N SER A 518 35.45 -1.06 -19.82
CA SER A 518 35.94 -1.77 -18.64
C SER A 518 35.00 -1.65 -17.43
N ASP A 519 33.78 -1.16 -17.64
CA ASP A 519 32.78 -1.11 -16.59
C ASP A 519 32.55 -2.51 -15.99
N LYS A 520 32.47 -2.56 -14.66
CA LYS A 520 32.33 -3.81 -13.90
C LYS A 520 31.04 -3.80 -13.12
N ARG A 521 30.49 -5.00 -12.92
CA ARG A 521 29.41 -5.23 -11.97
C ARG A 521 29.92 -6.14 -10.84
N LEU A 522 29.73 -5.70 -9.61
CA LEU A 522 29.98 -6.48 -8.40
C LEU A 522 28.65 -6.86 -7.77
N THR A 523 28.51 -8.11 -7.34
CA THR A 523 27.36 -8.55 -6.57
C THR A 523 27.81 -8.85 -5.14
N LEU A 524 27.28 -8.12 -4.16
CA LEU A 524 27.55 -8.36 -2.75
C LEU A 524 26.53 -9.33 -2.15
N THR A 525 26.98 -10.13 -1.17
CA THR A 525 26.12 -11.07 -0.44
C THR A 525 25.60 -10.45 0.85
N ALA A 526 24.28 -10.36 1.00
CA ALA A 526 23.63 -9.86 2.19
C ALA A 526 24.09 -10.63 3.45
N GLN A 527 24.35 -9.89 4.52
CA GLN A 527 24.56 -10.47 5.83
C GLN A 527 23.19 -10.69 6.48
N THR A 528 22.90 -11.94 6.86
CA THR A 528 21.60 -12.33 7.40
C THR A 528 21.74 -13.12 8.69
N GLY A 529 20.70 -13.10 9.52
CA GLY A 529 20.57 -13.82 10.77
C GLY A 529 19.23 -14.56 10.89
N ARG A 530 19.01 -15.17 12.07
CA ARG A 530 17.75 -15.84 12.43
C ARG A 530 17.02 -15.04 13.50
N VAL A 531 15.71 -14.94 13.36
CA VAL A 531 14.80 -14.29 14.30
C VAL A 531 13.85 -15.32 14.92
N LYS A 532 13.64 -15.25 16.23
CA LYS A 532 12.65 -16.04 16.98
C LYS A 532 11.70 -15.11 17.73
N LEU A 533 10.46 -15.08 17.30
CA LEU A 533 9.40 -14.27 17.91
C LEU A 533 8.53 -15.15 18.81
N ILE A 534 8.13 -14.63 19.96
CA ILE A 534 7.26 -15.31 20.92
C ILE A 534 6.06 -14.39 21.17
N SER A 535 4.85 -14.87 20.90
CA SER A 535 3.60 -14.16 21.21
C SER A 535 3.06 -14.62 22.55
N GLN A 536 2.66 -13.68 23.40
CA GLN A 536 1.99 -13.91 24.67
C GLN A 536 0.82 -12.93 24.84
N ILE A 537 -0.26 -13.44 25.41
CA ILE A 537 -1.40 -12.65 25.87
C ILE A 537 -1.64 -12.96 27.34
N ASP A 538 -1.55 -11.93 28.16
CA ASP A 538 -1.67 -11.99 29.63
C ASP A 538 -0.80 -13.12 30.23
N GLY A 539 0.43 -13.25 29.73
CA GLY A 539 1.42 -14.25 30.14
C GLY A 539 1.21 -15.66 29.61
N VAL A 540 0.17 -15.90 28.81
CA VAL A 540 -0.08 -17.20 28.14
C VAL A 540 0.49 -17.14 26.73
N ARG A 541 1.27 -18.15 26.34
CA ARG A 541 1.79 -18.23 24.96
C ARG A 541 0.67 -18.57 24.00
N THR A 542 0.53 -17.76 22.96
CA THR A 542 -0.60 -17.84 22.05
C THR A 542 -0.15 -18.10 20.62
N GLY A 543 -0.69 -19.17 20.04
CA GLY A 543 -0.48 -19.53 18.65
C GLY A 543 -1.38 -18.75 17.70
N ALA A 544 -1.20 -18.95 16.40
CA ALA A 544 -1.98 -18.29 15.35
C ALA A 544 -1.91 -16.75 15.36
N THR A 545 -1.02 -16.15 16.15
CA THR A 545 -0.80 -14.71 16.19
C THR A 545 0.00 -14.26 14.98
N ARG A 546 -0.55 -13.34 14.19
CA ARG A 546 0.17 -12.66 13.11
C ARG A 546 1.04 -11.54 13.69
N LEU A 547 2.33 -11.60 13.41
CA LEU A 547 3.37 -10.68 13.87
C LEU A 547 4.02 -10.00 12.67
N GLN A 548 4.24 -8.70 12.76
CA GLN A 548 4.92 -7.93 11.73
C GLN A 548 6.32 -7.56 12.19
N LEU A 549 7.33 -7.94 11.42
CA LEU A 549 8.73 -7.60 11.64
C LEU A 549 9.13 -6.50 10.66
N THR A 550 9.16 -5.25 11.10
CA THR A 550 9.48 -4.07 10.28
C THR A 550 10.87 -3.53 10.62
N PRO A 551 11.64 -3.00 9.65
CA PRO A 551 12.88 -2.30 9.99
C PRO A 551 12.60 -1.08 10.89
N ALA A 552 13.42 -0.90 11.93
CA ALA A 552 13.26 0.22 12.86
C ALA A 552 13.40 1.58 12.15
N ARG A 553 12.78 2.65 12.69
CA ARG A 553 12.88 4.02 12.14
C ARG A 553 14.32 4.54 11.99
N THR A 554 15.25 3.99 12.77
CA THR A 554 16.68 4.31 12.69
C THR A 554 17.41 3.62 11.53
N GLU A 555 16.77 2.69 10.80
CA GLU A 555 17.37 1.85 9.75
C GLU A 555 16.85 2.22 8.35
N GLN A 556 17.09 3.47 7.93
CA GLN A 556 16.59 4.03 6.66
C GLN A 556 16.93 3.18 5.43
N TYR A 557 18.14 2.61 5.39
CA TYR A 557 18.57 1.74 4.30
C TYR A 557 17.68 0.50 4.14
N LEU A 558 17.28 -0.12 5.27
CA LEU A 558 16.43 -1.30 5.27
C LEU A 558 14.99 -0.95 4.93
N GLN A 559 14.49 0.19 5.41
CA GLN A 559 13.13 0.67 5.10
C GLN A 559 12.90 0.86 3.60
N GLN A 560 13.89 1.40 2.88
CA GLN A 560 13.80 1.57 1.42
C GLN A 560 13.81 0.25 0.64
N ARG A 561 14.32 -0.85 1.23
CA ARG A 561 14.44 -2.15 0.57
C ARG A 561 13.40 -3.18 1.01
N SER A 562 12.71 -2.95 2.12
CA SER A 562 11.79 -3.92 2.70
C SER A 562 10.67 -3.23 3.48
N ALA A 563 9.43 -3.54 3.11
CA ALA A 563 8.24 -3.19 3.88
C ALA A 563 8.08 -4.03 5.18
N GLY A 564 9.06 -4.87 5.51
CA GLY A 564 8.99 -5.81 6.63
C GLY A 564 8.61 -7.23 6.21
N THR A 565 8.36 -8.08 7.19
CA THR A 565 7.97 -9.49 7.01
C THR A 565 6.89 -9.84 8.02
N THR A 566 5.78 -10.37 7.51
CA THR A 566 4.70 -10.89 8.35
C THR A 566 4.88 -12.38 8.61
N VAL A 567 4.72 -12.81 9.86
CA VAL A 567 4.86 -14.20 10.27
C VAL A 567 3.79 -14.58 11.29
N THR A 568 3.23 -15.78 11.18
CA THR A 568 2.26 -16.30 12.14
C THR A 568 2.92 -17.26 13.12
N THR A 569 2.62 -17.14 14.42
CA THR A 569 3.10 -18.07 15.44
C THR A 569 2.49 -19.46 15.29
N GLY A 570 3.29 -20.50 15.56
CA GLY A 570 2.79 -21.87 15.67
C GLY A 570 1.98 -22.09 16.95
N ALA A 571 1.45 -23.29 17.15
CA ALA A 571 0.63 -23.64 18.31
C ALA A 571 1.34 -23.47 19.68
N ASP A 572 2.66 -23.38 19.71
CA ASP A 572 3.46 -23.12 20.92
C ASP A 572 3.69 -21.61 21.19
N GLY A 573 3.07 -20.75 20.38
CA GLY A 573 3.21 -19.29 20.41
C GLY A 573 4.56 -18.80 19.88
N VAL A 574 5.27 -19.60 19.08
CA VAL A 574 6.60 -19.25 18.57
C VAL A 574 6.58 -19.18 17.05
N ALA A 575 7.22 -18.14 16.50
CA ALA A 575 7.56 -18.01 15.08
C ALA A 575 9.08 -17.93 14.91
N THR A 576 9.61 -18.53 13.85
CA THR A 576 11.04 -18.41 13.49
C THR A 576 11.18 -18.00 12.05
N VAL A 577 11.97 -16.96 11.78
CA VAL A 577 12.26 -16.43 10.45
C VAL A 577 13.76 -16.53 10.21
N ASP A 578 14.13 -17.17 9.10
CA ASP A 578 15.52 -17.29 8.64
C ASP A 578 15.81 -16.28 7.54
N GLY A 579 17.07 -15.86 7.42
CA GLY A 579 17.52 -15.02 6.31
C GLY A 579 17.14 -13.54 6.43
N VAL A 580 16.81 -13.08 7.65
CA VAL A 580 16.54 -11.65 7.92
C VAL A 580 17.86 -10.88 7.86
N MET A 581 17.91 -9.78 7.12
CA MET A 581 19.13 -8.96 7.01
C MET A 581 19.54 -8.41 8.38
N ILE A 582 20.84 -8.23 8.60
CA ILE A 582 21.32 -7.66 9.87
C ILE A 582 20.87 -6.21 10.04
N GLY A 583 20.55 -5.80 11.26
CA GLY A 583 20.05 -4.46 11.57
C GLY A 583 19.06 -4.45 12.73
N ASN A 584 18.48 -3.29 12.99
CA ASN A 584 17.45 -3.11 14.00
C ASN A 584 16.04 -3.20 13.41
N TYR A 585 15.17 -3.90 14.11
CA TYR A 585 13.80 -4.16 13.72
C TYR A 585 12.86 -3.83 14.87
N ARG A 586 11.61 -3.50 14.53
CA ARG A 586 10.47 -3.46 15.43
C ARG A 586 9.59 -4.66 15.11
N VAL A 587 9.02 -5.26 16.15
CA VAL A 587 8.08 -6.36 16.07
C VAL A 587 6.77 -5.85 16.65
N GLU A 588 5.69 -5.98 15.90
CA GLU A 588 4.35 -5.54 16.29
C GLU A 588 3.36 -6.69 16.11
N SER A 589 2.30 -6.69 16.91
CA SER A 589 1.19 -7.63 16.77
C SER A 589 0.17 -6.99 15.85
N SER A 590 -0.25 -7.70 14.81
CA SER A 590 -1.35 -7.24 13.97
C SER A 590 -2.72 -7.58 14.56
N ILE A 591 -2.78 -8.06 15.81
CA ILE A 591 -4.03 -8.31 16.53
C ILE A 591 -4.68 -6.97 16.97
N SER A 592 -3.87 -5.92 17.12
CA SER A 592 -4.29 -4.62 17.65
C SER A 592 -4.71 -3.62 16.57
N THR A 593 -5.15 -4.08 15.40
CA THR A 593 -5.58 -3.20 14.31
C THR A 593 -7.08 -2.92 14.44
N GLY A 594 -7.43 -1.76 14.99
CA GLY A 594 -8.79 -1.22 15.03
C GLY A 594 -9.10 -0.53 16.36
N PRO A 595 -9.83 0.61 16.36
CA PRO A 595 -10.20 1.34 17.57
C PRO A 595 -11.07 0.52 18.54
N THR A 596 -11.73 -0.52 18.06
CA THR A 596 -12.57 -1.45 18.83
C THR A 596 -11.85 -2.75 19.22
N SER A 597 -10.55 -2.89 18.90
CA SER A 597 -9.83 -4.13 19.21
C SER A 597 -9.71 -4.32 20.72
N PRO A 598 -10.12 -5.48 21.28
CA PRO A 598 -9.99 -5.76 22.70
C PRO A 598 -8.55 -6.07 23.12
N PHE A 599 -7.56 -5.77 22.26
CA PHE A 599 -6.16 -6.09 22.46
C PHE A 599 -5.31 -4.83 22.38
N ASP A 600 -4.69 -4.47 23.51
CA ASP A 600 -3.72 -3.37 23.57
C ASP A 600 -2.39 -3.83 22.96
N GLY A 601 -1.98 -3.14 21.89
CA GLY A 601 -0.84 -3.48 21.06
C GLY A 601 0.46 -3.42 21.82
N ALA A 602 1.25 -4.49 21.70
CA ALA A 602 2.62 -4.47 22.16
C ALA A 602 3.56 -4.35 20.97
N ASP A 603 4.62 -3.58 21.17
CA ASP A 603 5.76 -3.51 20.28
C ASP A 603 7.03 -3.96 21.00
N SER A 604 7.99 -4.49 20.25
CA SER A 604 9.29 -4.84 20.78
C SER A 604 10.37 -4.54 19.75
N SER A 605 11.46 -3.91 20.19
CA SER A 605 12.66 -3.76 19.37
C SER A 605 13.50 -5.04 19.38
N LEU A 606 14.16 -5.34 18.26
CA LEU A 606 15.03 -6.49 18.08
C LEU A 606 16.25 -6.12 17.22
N THR A 607 17.44 -6.57 17.59
CA THR A 607 18.65 -6.43 16.75
C THR A 607 19.03 -7.79 16.16
N VAL A 608 19.11 -7.86 14.83
CA VAL A 608 19.53 -9.06 14.08
C VAL A 608 21.02 -8.97 13.77
N ALA A 609 21.76 -10.00 14.16
CA ALA A 609 23.20 -10.14 13.90
C ALA A 609 23.48 -11.35 13.00
N THR A 610 24.67 -11.41 12.39
CA THR A 610 25.10 -12.50 11.48
C THR A 610 25.16 -13.86 12.15
N ASP A 611 25.44 -13.89 13.45
CA ASP A 611 25.64 -15.09 14.23
C ASP A 611 24.64 -15.13 15.39
N GLY A 612 23.87 -16.22 15.46
CA GLY A 612 22.93 -16.48 16.55
C GLY A 612 21.47 -16.35 16.14
N THR A 613 20.61 -16.34 17.16
CA THR A 613 19.17 -16.17 16.99
C THR A 613 18.75 -14.98 17.84
N ALA A 614 18.35 -13.91 17.18
CA ALA A 614 17.74 -12.78 17.84
C ALA A 614 16.35 -13.20 18.32
N SER A 615 15.97 -12.86 19.55
CA SER A 615 14.64 -13.23 20.08
C SER A 615 13.94 -12.03 20.71
N ALA A 616 12.65 -11.90 20.41
CA ALA A 616 11.74 -10.94 21.01
C ALA A 616 10.53 -11.67 21.57
N THR A 617 10.01 -11.18 22.69
CA THR A 617 8.72 -11.63 23.26
C THR A 617 7.78 -10.44 23.21
N LEU A 618 6.63 -10.65 22.60
CA LEU A 618 5.57 -9.67 22.48
C LEU A 618 4.47 -10.03 23.47
N GLU A 619 4.16 -9.09 24.35
CA GLU A 619 3.18 -9.26 25.43
C GLU A 619 1.98 -8.35 25.18
N THR A 620 0.97 -8.87 24.50
CA THR A 620 -0.29 -8.17 24.25
C THR A 620 -1.18 -8.28 25.48
N ARG A 621 -1.89 -7.21 25.85
CA ARG A 621 -2.88 -7.28 26.93
C ARG A 621 -4.27 -7.38 26.35
N PHE A 622 -5.10 -8.25 26.93
CA PHE A 622 -6.52 -8.26 26.63
C PHE A 622 -7.24 -7.27 27.55
N THR A 623 -7.89 -6.26 26.96
CA THR A 623 -8.53 -5.15 27.69
C THR A 623 -10.04 -5.30 27.79
N TRP A 624 -10.63 -6.26 27.09
CA TRP A 624 -12.08 -6.48 27.13
C TRP A 624 -12.56 -6.78 28.55
N SER A 625 -13.68 -6.17 28.91
CA SER A 625 -14.34 -6.38 30.18
C SER A 625 -15.85 -6.45 29.98
N LEU A 626 -16.53 -7.19 30.86
CA LEU A 626 -17.98 -7.29 30.80
C LEU A 626 -18.63 -5.91 30.92
N SER A 627 -19.52 -5.57 30.00
CA SER A 627 -20.33 -4.36 30.11
C SER A 627 -21.23 -4.39 31.35
N ARG A 628 -21.68 -3.21 31.81
CA ARG A 628 -22.64 -3.12 32.92
C ARG A 628 -23.90 -3.94 32.66
N ARG A 629 -24.40 -3.92 31.42
CA ARG A 629 -25.58 -4.67 30.99
C ARG A 629 -25.37 -6.18 31.10
N GLN A 630 -24.22 -6.70 30.66
CA GLN A 630 -23.89 -8.12 30.81
C GLN A 630 -23.82 -8.53 32.27
N ARG A 631 -23.19 -7.72 33.14
CA ARG A 631 -23.14 -7.99 34.60
C ARG A 631 -24.53 -8.02 35.24
N GLU A 632 -25.39 -7.04 34.92
CA GLU A 632 -26.77 -7.01 35.40
C GLU A 632 -27.57 -8.24 34.94
N ARG A 633 -27.34 -8.67 33.69
CA ARG A 633 -27.98 -9.86 33.13
C ARG A 633 -27.50 -11.17 33.75
N ILE A 634 -26.21 -11.28 34.07
CA ILE A 634 -25.66 -12.41 34.84
C ILE A 634 -26.37 -12.50 36.20
N ASP A 635 -26.53 -11.38 36.90
CA ASP A 635 -27.21 -11.35 38.20
C ASP A 635 -28.70 -11.72 38.10
N GLU A 636 -29.39 -11.28 37.04
CA GLU A 636 -30.78 -11.65 36.74
C GLU A 636 -30.93 -13.16 36.50
N ILE A 637 -30.14 -13.74 35.60
CA ILE A 637 -30.17 -15.18 35.30
C ILE A 637 -29.83 -15.98 36.56
N ARG A 638 -28.84 -15.56 37.34
CA ARG A 638 -28.46 -16.23 38.60
C ARG A 638 -29.58 -16.13 39.64
N GLN A 639 -30.34 -15.03 39.69
CA GLN A 639 -31.53 -14.92 40.53
C GLN A 639 -32.62 -15.89 40.08
N ASP A 640 -32.83 -16.05 38.77
CA ASP A 640 -33.81 -16.99 38.21
C ASP A 640 -33.41 -18.44 38.47
N VAL A 641 -32.13 -18.80 38.32
CA VAL A 641 -31.59 -20.12 38.70
C VAL A 641 -31.81 -20.39 40.18
N ARG A 642 -31.53 -19.43 41.07
CA ARG A 642 -31.84 -19.58 42.50
C ARG A 642 -33.34 -19.74 42.74
N SER A 643 -34.20 -19.10 41.96
CA SER A 643 -35.65 -19.20 42.08
C SER A 643 -36.17 -20.63 41.86
N LEU A 644 -35.50 -21.42 41.00
CA LEU A 644 -35.78 -22.86 40.79
C LEU A 644 -35.73 -23.66 42.11
N SER A 645 -34.97 -23.16 43.08
CA SER A 645 -34.79 -23.79 44.40
C SER A 645 -35.64 -23.22 45.54
N SER A 646 -36.49 -22.23 45.26
CA SER A 646 -37.19 -21.45 46.30
C SER A 646 -38.58 -22.00 46.68
N TYR A 647 -39.00 -23.13 46.09
CA TYR A 647 -40.33 -23.68 46.29
C TYR A 647 -40.49 -24.37 47.67
N SER A 648 -41.28 -23.74 48.55
CA SER A 648 -41.60 -24.33 49.85
C SER A 648 -42.43 -25.61 49.71
N GLY A 649 -42.02 -26.68 50.38
CA GLY A 649 -42.77 -27.95 50.41
C GLY A 649 -42.52 -28.88 49.22
N ARG A 650 -41.44 -28.67 48.47
CA ARG A 650 -40.95 -29.55 47.40
C ARG A 650 -39.46 -29.79 47.55
N ASP A 651 -38.99 -30.97 47.15
CA ASP A 651 -37.56 -31.21 46.91
C ASP A 651 -37.12 -30.44 45.66
N THR A 652 -35.99 -29.74 45.74
CA THR A 652 -35.46 -28.93 44.65
C THR A 652 -34.13 -29.45 44.13
N SER A 653 -33.74 -30.68 44.46
CA SER A 653 -32.40 -31.20 44.17
C SER A 653 -32.19 -31.42 42.67
N ILE A 654 -33.20 -31.95 41.97
CA ILE A 654 -33.15 -32.15 40.52
C ILE A 654 -33.21 -30.81 39.75
N PRO A 655 -34.10 -29.85 40.09
CA PRO A 655 -34.04 -28.51 39.51
C PRO A 655 -32.69 -27.80 39.74
N LYS A 656 -32.13 -27.88 40.96
CA LYS A 656 -30.81 -27.31 41.27
C LYS A 656 -29.70 -27.94 40.43
N TYR A 657 -29.72 -29.27 40.29
CA TYR A 657 -28.75 -30.00 39.47
C TYR A 657 -28.74 -29.50 38.03
N TYR A 658 -29.90 -29.34 37.37
CA TYR A 658 -29.93 -28.75 36.03
C TYR A 658 -29.56 -27.27 36.02
N GLY A 659 -29.90 -26.52 37.07
CA GLY A 659 -29.47 -25.13 37.25
C GLY A 659 -27.94 -24.97 37.30
N SER A 660 -27.20 -25.96 37.77
CA SER A 660 -25.73 -25.91 37.80
C SER A 660 -25.08 -25.92 36.41
N VAL A 661 -25.77 -26.40 35.36
CA VAL A 661 -25.31 -26.25 33.97
C VAL A 661 -25.28 -24.76 33.58
N ILE A 662 -26.30 -24.00 33.98
CA ILE A 662 -26.39 -22.57 33.71
C ILE A 662 -25.34 -21.80 34.51
N GLU A 663 -25.12 -22.15 35.79
CA GLU A 663 -24.05 -21.54 36.58
C GLU A 663 -22.68 -21.75 35.90
N SER A 664 -22.41 -22.93 35.33
CA SER A 664 -21.19 -23.16 34.55
C SER A 664 -21.07 -22.25 33.33
N MET A 665 -22.18 -21.98 32.61
CA MET A 665 -22.20 -21.04 31.49
C MET A 665 -21.91 -19.59 31.95
N LEU A 666 -22.51 -19.16 33.06
CA LEU A 666 -22.28 -17.84 33.64
C LEU A 666 -20.83 -17.68 34.10
N GLU A 667 -20.25 -18.72 34.72
CA GLU A 667 -18.84 -18.75 35.09
C GLU A 667 -17.92 -18.64 33.87
N THR A 668 -18.27 -19.24 32.72
CA THR A 668 -17.53 -19.03 31.47
C THR A 668 -17.50 -17.56 31.09
N VAL A 669 -18.66 -16.89 31.07
CA VAL A 669 -18.76 -15.46 30.71
C VAL A 669 -17.99 -14.58 31.70
N GLU A 670 -18.07 -14.86 33.00
CA GLU A 670 -17.31 -14.16 34.04
C GLU A 670 -15.79 -14.38 33.92
N SER A 671 -15.36 -15.51 33.34
CA SER A 671 -13.94 -15.82 33.12
C SER A 671 -13.36 -15.21 31.84
N MET A 672 -14.20 -14.84 30.87
CA MET A 672 -13.79 -14.31 29.56
C MET A 672 -12.79 -13.14 29.62
N PRO A 673 -12.88 -12.18 30.57
CA PRO A 673 -11.88 -11.11 30.68
C PRO A 673 -10.44 -11.60 30.95
N ASN A 674 -10.27 -12.83 31.43
CA ASN A 674 -8.95 -13.44 31.66
C ASN A 674 -8.60 -14.48 30.57
N ALA A 675 -9.37 -14.52 29.49
CA ALA A 675 -9.33 -15.57 28.47
C ALA A 675 -8.99 -15.02 27.08
N GLY A 676 -8.36 -13.84 26.98
CA GLY A 676 -8.05 -13.17 25.72
C GLY A 676 -7.26 -14.02 24.72
N HIS A 677 -6.39 -14.91 25.21
CA HIS A 677 -5.65 -15.86 24.36
C HIS A 677 -6.54 -16.79 23.54
N HIS A 678 -7.79 -17.00 23.95
CA HIS A 678 -8.77 -17.76 23.17
C HIS A 678 -9.38 -16.94 22.03
N PHE A 679 -9.35 -15.60 22.02
CA PHE A 679 -9.98 -14.76 20.99
C PHE A 679 -9.04 -14.34 19.85
N VAL A 680 -7.81 -14.85 19.84
CA VAL A 680 -6.79 -14.45 18.84
C VAL A 680 -6.95 -15.13 17.50
N ALA A 681 -7.40 -16.38 17.54
CA ALA A 681 -7.50 -17.25 16.38
C ALA A 681 -8.89 -17.22 15.75
N PHE A 682 -9.85 -16.56 16.39
CA PHE A 682 -11.25 -16.56 16.03
C PHE A 682 -11.69 -15.14 15.71
N ASP A 683 -12.48 -15.00 14.65
CA ASP A 683 -12.97 -13.71 14.18
C ASP A 683 -14.18 -13.19 14.98
N ASP A 684 -14.73 -14.00 15.89
CA ASP A 684 -15.88 -13.62 16.72
C ASP A 684 -15.50 -12.65 17.83
N GLU A 685 -16.22 -11.53 17.92
CA GLU A 685 -16.04 -10.53 18.97
C GLU A 685 -16.44 -11.07 20.36
N PRO A 686 -15.66 -10.78 21.43
CA PRO A 686 -15.98 -11.23 22.78
C PRO A 686 -17.39 -10.85 23.26
N ASP A 687 -17.89 -9.68 22.85
CA ASP A 687 -19.24 -9.23 23.23
C ASP A 687 -20.34 -10.05 22.57
N VAL A 688 -20.18 -10.41 21.30
CA VAL A 688 -21.11 -11.28 20.58
C VAL A 688 -21.16 -12.65 21.25
N VAL A 689 -20.00 -13.24 21.56
CA VAL A 689 -19.92 -14.54 22.24
C VAL A 689 -20.52 -14.48 23.64
N ALA A 690 -20.19 -13.47 24.44
CA ALA A 690 -20.74 -13.29 25.79
C ALA A 690 -22.27 -13.16 25.75
N ASN A 691 -22.81 -12.32 24.86
CA ASN A 691 -24.24 -12.12 24.72
C ASN A 691 -24.97 -13.39 24.27
N ALA A 692 -24.41 -14.15 23.32
CA ALA A 692 -24.98 -15.41 22.87
C ALA A 692 -25.03 -16.46 23.99
N ILE A 693 -23.98 -16.55 24.84
CA ILE A 693 -23.98 -17.44 26.01
C ILE A 693 -25.06 -17.00 27.01
N LEU A 694 -25.17 -15.70 27.31
CA LEU A 694 -26.18 -15.18 28.25
C LEU A 694 -27.62 -15.38 27.74
N ASP A 695 -27.85 -15.18 26.44
CA ASP A 695 -29.12 -15.47 25.78
C ASP A 695 -29.49 -16.96 25.92
N SER A 696 -28.54 -17.85 25.63
CA SER A 696 -28.74 -19.29 25.76
C SER A 696 -28.98 -19.71 27.21
N ALA A 697 -28.25 -19.13 28.17
CA ALA A 697 -28.41 -19.36 29.60
C ALA A 697 -29.83 -18.94 30.08
N SER A 698 -30.31 -17.78 29.63
CA SER A 698 -31.66 -17.28 29.93
C SER A 698 -32.74 -18.23 29.40
N ARG A 699 -32.68 -18.61 28.11
CA ARG A 699 -33.64 -19.55 27.50
C ARG A 699 -33.62 -20.91 28.18
N THR A 700 -32.44 -21.39 28.56
CA THR A 700 -32.26 -22.66 29.26
C THR A 700 -32.87 -22.61 30.66
N THR A 701 -32.77 -21.47 31.36
CA THR A 701 -33.39 -21.27 32.67
C THR A 701 -34.91 -21.35 32.59
N GLU A 702 -35.50 -20.71 31.59
CA GLU A 702 -36.94 -20.78 31.33
C GLU A 702 -37.39 -22.21 31.00
N ALA A 703 -36.65 -22.91 30.13
CA ALA A 703 -36.93 -24.28 29.75
C ALA A 703 -36.86 -25.25 30.95
N ILE A 704 -35.87 -25.09 31.83
CA ILE A 704 -35.77 -25.88 33.08
C ILE A 704 -36.96 -25.58 33.98
N ASN A 705 -37.34 -24.31 34.15
CA ASN A 705 -38.49 -23.97 34.97
C ASN A 705 -39.79 -24.59 34.42
N GLU A 706 -40.01 -24.54 33.11
CA GLU A 706 -41.19 -25.17 32.48
C GLU A 706 -41.20 -26.68 32.69
N ALA A 707 -40.09 -27.36 32.40
CA ALA A 707 -39.96 -28.81 32.60
C ALA A 707 -40.15 -29.20 34.08
N MET A 708 -39.53 -28.48 35.01
CA MET A 708 -39.57 -28.84 36.44
C MET A 708 -40.91 -28.48 37.11
N THR A 709 -41.74 -27.64 36.50
CA THR A 709 -43.03 -27.22 37.06
C THR A 709 -44.24 -27.95 36.49
N THR A 710 -44.04 -28.92 35.59
CA THR A 710 -45.12 -29.79 35.14
C THR A 710 -45.78 -30.49 36.33
N LYS A 711 -47.09 -30.75 36.23
CA LYS A 711 -47.84 -31.35 37.34
C LYS A 711 -47.19 -32.64 37.85
N ARG A 712 -46.68 -33.46 36.93
CA ARG A 712 -46.07 -34.76 37.23
C ARG A 712 -44.78 -34.60 38.03
N ASN A 713 -43.91 -33.67 37.63
CA ASN A 713 -42.67 -33.37 38.34
C ASN A 713 -42.94 -32.68 39.68
N ALA A 714 -43.88 -31.73 39.72
CA ALA A 714 -44.29 -31.07 40.95
C ALA A 714 -44.82 -32.06 42.02
N ASP A 715 -45.61 -33.05 41.61
CA ASP A 715 -46.12 -34.08 42.52
C ASP A 715 -45.00 -35.02 43.01
N LEU A 716 -44.05 -35.40 42.13
CA LEU A 716 -42.85 -36.15 42.51
C LEU A 716 -42.01 -35.39 43.54
N PHE A 717 -41.73 -34.11 43.28
CA PHE A 717 -40.91 -33.28 44.16
C PHE A 717 -41.58 -33.04 45.51
N ALA A 718 -42.91 -32.94 45.56
CA ALA A 718 -43.66 -32.90 46.81
C ALA A 718 -43.53 -34.21 47.61
N ALA A 719 -43.53 -35.36 46.92
CA ALA A 719 -43.34 -36.67 47.55
C ALA A 719 -41.91 -36.88 48.10
N CYS A 720 -40.93 -36.12 47.60
CA CYS A 720 -39.55 -36.14 48.04
C CYS A 720 -39.20 -35.05 49.06
N ALA A 721 -40.15 -34.20 49.48
CA ALA A 721 -39.88 -32.99 50.26
C ALA A 721 -39.25 -33.24 51.65
N ASP A 722 -39.30 -34.47 52.16
CA ASP A 722 -38.66 -34.89 53.42
C ASP A 722 -37.24 -35.45 53.24
N MET A 723 -36.77 -35.61 51.99
CA MET A 723 -35.44 -36.12 51.69
C MET A 723 -34.36 -35.05 51.98
N PRO A 724 -33.20 -35.44 52.53
CA PRO A 724 -32.08 -34.52 52.71
C PRO A 724 -31.56 -33.99 51.37
N ASP A 725 -31.23 -32.69 51.30
CA ASP A 725 -30.58 -32.08 50.13
C ASP A 725 -29.19 -32.72 49.92
N PRO A 726 -28.94 -33.39 48.78
CA PRO A 726 -27.71 -34.10 48.52
C PRO A 726 -26.59 -33.18 48.04
N ARG A 727 -26.89 -31.92 47.68
CA ARG A 727 -25.94 -30.93 47.13
C ARG A 727 -25.11 -31.50 45.98
N ILE A 728 -25.79 -31.95 44.94
CA ILE A 728 -25.18 -32.53 43.75
C ILE A 728 -25.34 -31.54 42.61
N ASP A 729 -24.22 -31.18 42.00
CA ASP A 729 -24.12 -30.35 40.82
C ASP A 729 -23.68 -31.23 39.64
N TRP A 730 -23.96 -30.77 38.42
CA TRP A 730 -23.48 -31.40 37.18
C TRP A 730 -21.95 -31.36 37.14
N SER A 731 -21.34 -32.46 36.69
CA SER A 731 -19.87 -32.62 36.76
C SER A 731 -19.12 -32.19 35.51
N GLY A 732 -19.83 -31.81 34.45
CA GLY A 732 -19.22 -31.24 33.25
C GLY A 732 -18.92 -29.75 33.38
N GLU A 733 -18.36 -29.17 32.33
CA GLU A 733 -18.03 -27.75 32.23
C GLU A 733 -18.51 -27.18 30.90
N HIS A 734 -18.91 -25.91 30.89
CA HIS A 734 -19.06 -25.15 29.66
C HIS A 734 -17.68 -24.57 29.26
N SER A 735 -17.07 -25.14 28.22
CA SER A 735 -15.72 -24.79 27.79
C SER A 735 -15.74 -23.68 26.72
N LEU A 736 -15.10 -22.54 27.00
CA LEU A 736 -14.98 -21.45 26.04
C LEU A 736 -14.20 -21.88 24.79
N SER A 737 -13.11 -22.63 24.94
CA SER A 737 -12.31 -23.09 23.80
C SER A 737 -13.09 -24.04 22.91
N GLU A 738 -13.87 -24.95 23.51
CA GLU A 738 -14.72 -25.86 22.72
C GLU A 738 -15.83 -25.09 22.01
N LEU A 739 -16.42 -24.08 22.65
CA LEU A 739 -17.44 -23.24 22.03
C LEU A 739 -16.88 -22.48 20.81
N LEU A 740 -15.71 -21.86 20.93
CA LEU A 740 -15.09 -21.11 19.84
C LEU A 740 -14.71 -22.03 18.67
N GLU A 741 -14.14 -23.22 18.93
CA GLU A 741 -13.91 -24.24 17.89
C GLU A 741 -15.20 -24.67 17.19
N ARG A 742 -16.32 -24.68 17.92
CA ARG A 742 -17.64 -25.01 17.36
C ARG A 742 -18.22 -23.87 16.54
N LEU A 743 -17.92 -22.61 16.88
CA LEU A 743 -18.36 -21.41 16.14
C LEU A 743 -17.75 -21.36 14.73
N GLU A 744 -16.52 -21.83 14.55
CA GLU A 744 -15.90 -22.02 13.22
C GLU A 744 -16.55 -23.14 12.39
N SER A 745 -17.32 -24.02 13.03
CA SER A 745 -17.93 -25.18 12.37
C SER A 745 -19.30 -24.85 11.77
N ASP A 746 -19.63 -25.46 10.62
CA ASP A 746 -20.95 -25.29 9.99
C ASP A 746 -22.11 -25.63 10.96
N PRO A 747 -23.15 -24.78 11.06
CA PRO A 747 -24.32 -25.02 11.93
C PRO A 747 -25.02 -26.37 11.69
N GLY A 748 -24.96 -26.90 10.46
CA GLY A 748 -25.48 -28.22 10.11
C GLY A 748 -24.74 -29.36 10.81
N THR A 749 -23.43 -29.21 11.03
CA THR A 749 -22.61 -30.16 11.80
C THR A 749 -23.04 -30.19 13.26
N GLN A 750 -23.27 -29.02 13.87
CA GLN A 750 -23.75 -28.93 15.26
C GLN A 750 -25.13 -29.57 15.41
N ARG A 751 -26.07 -29.25 14.52
CA ARG A 751 -27.41 -29.83 14.54
C ARG A 751 -27.40 -31.35 14.39
N LYS A 752 -26.49 -31.89 13.58
CA LYS A 752 -26.30 -33.33 13.43
C LYS A 752 -25.75 -33.95 14.72
N ALA A 753 -24.74 -33.34 15.34
CA ALA A 753 -24.17 -33.79 16.61
C ALA A 753 -25.25 -33.85 17.71
N VAL A 754 -26.06 -32.80 17.85
CA VAL A 754 -27.15 -32.79 18.84
C VAL A 754 -28.20 -33.86 18.52
N LYS A 755 -28.58 -34.04 17.26
CA LYS A 755 -29.54 -35.08 16.86
C LYS A 755 -29.06 -36.49 17.16
N GLU A 756 -27.77 -36.74 17.02
CA GLU A 756 -27.16 -38.02 17.37
C GLU A 756 -27.19 -38.22 18.88
N ARG A 757 -26.68 -37.26 19.64
CA ARG A 757 -26.67 -37.29 21.12
C ARG A 757 -28.08 -37.41 21.70
N TYR A 758 -29.06 -36.69 21.17
CA TYR A 758 -30.46 -36.76 21.58
C TYR A 758 -31.01 -38.19 21.47
N LYS A 759 -30.71 -38.93 20.40
CA LYS A 759 -31.18 -40.31 20.25
C LYS A 759 -30.51 -41.27 21.22
N GLU A 760 -29.22 -41.07 21.49
CA GLU A 760 -28.46 -41.89 22.45
C GLU A 760 -29.02 -41.72 23.86
N VAL A 761 -29.16 -40.48 24.33
CA VAL A 761 -29.70 -40.17 25.66
C VAL A 761 -31.15 -40.64 25.78
N GLY A 762 -31.97 -40.49 24.74
CA GLY A 762 -33.34 -41.02 24.74
C GLY A 762 -33.39 -42.55 24.91
N THR A 763 -32.44 -43.27 24.32
CA THR A 763 -32.32 -44.72 24.51
C THR A 763 -31.91 -45.07 25.94
N ARG A 764 -31.02 -44.26 26.54
CA ARG A 764 -30.61 -44.41 27.95
C ARG A 764 -31.78 -44.19 28.91
N ILE A 765 -32.58 -43.14 28.71
CA ILE A 765 -33.78 -42.85 29.52
C ILE A 765 -34.77 -44.01 29.47
N GLU A 766 -35.08 -44.55 28.28
CA GLU A 766 -36.03 -45.68 28.16
C GLU A 766 -35.49 -46.97 28.81
N ALA A 767 -34.16 -47.17 28.82
CA ALA A 767 -33.55 -48.27 29.56
C ALA A 767 -33.73 -48.10 31.08
N GLN A 768 -33.57 -46.88 31.59
CA GLN A 768 -33.72 -46.53 33.00
C GLN A 768 -35.17 -46.55 33.50
N ARG A 769 -36.15 -46.47 32.60
CA ARG A 769 -37.59 -46.54 32.92
C ARG A 769 -38.01 -47.79 33.71
N ARG A 770 -37.23 -48.87 33.67
CA ARG A 770 -37.49 -50.10 34.45
C ARG A 770 -36.86 -50.07 35.84
N GLU A 771 -35.93 -49.15 36.07
CA GLU A 771 -35.12 -49.04 37.28
C GLU A 771 -35.66 -47.98 38.24
N VAL A 772 -36.33 -46.94 37.72
CA VAL A 772 -36.98 -45.87 38.50
C VAL A 772 -38.49 -45.83 38.30
N SER A 773 -39.21 -45.25 39.27
CA SER A 773 -40.68 -45.15 39.25
C SER A 773 -41.17 -44.00 38.37
N GLU A 774 -40.40 -42.93 38.29
CA GLU A 774 -40.73 -41.71 37.56
C GLU A 774 -39.53 -41.25 36.72
N ILE A 775 -39.75 -41.03 35.42
CA ILE A 775 -38.72 -40.57 34.46
C ILE A 775 -39.01 -39.19 33.90
N ALA A 776 -40.16 -38.60 34.24
CA ALA A 776 -40.62 -37.34 33.68
C ALA A 776 -39.59 -36.19 33.82
N PRO A 777 -38.84 -36.01 34.93
CA PRO A 777 -37.83 -34.96 35.00
C PRO A 777 -36.74 -35.09 33.92
N ALA A 778 -36.24 -36.30 33.70
CA ALA A 778 -35.23 -36.57 32.67
C ALA A 778 -35.81 -36.50 31.25
N GLN A 779 -37.03 -37.00 31.06
CA GLN A 779 -37.70 -37.03 29.75
C GLN A 779 -38.11 -35.62 29.29
N GLU A 780 -38.60 -34.78 30.21
CA GLU A 780 -39.00 -33.41 29.90
C GLU A 780 -37.76 -32.54 29.62
N MET A 781 -36.67 -32.68 30.39
CA MET A 781 -35.41 -32.00 30.07
C MET A 781 -34.77 -32.47 28.76
N HIS A 782 -34.84 -33.77 28.47
CA HIS A 782 -34.41 -34.34 27.19
C HIS A 782 -35.15 -33.69 26.02
N GLN A 783 -36.48 -33.55 26.14
CA GLN A 783 -37.29 -32.89 25.13
C GLN A 783 -36.97 -31.39 25.02
N CYS A 784 -36.86 -30.67 26.14
CA CYS A 784 -36.49 -29.26 26.16
C CYS A 784 -35.15 -28.99 25.45
N ALA A 785 -34.14 -29.84 25.67
CA ALA A 785 -32.84 -29.72 25.00
C ALA A 785 -32.95 -29.80 23.47
N TRP A 786 -33.94 -30.53 22.94
CA TRP A 786 -34.21 -30.61 21.51
C TRP A 786 -35.02 -29.43 20.99
N ASP A 787 -36.02 -28.99 21.76
CA ASP A 787 -36.91 -27.89 21.38
C ASP A 787 -36.15 -26.56 21.30
N LEU A 788 -35.14 -26.33 22.17
CA LEU A 788 -34.25 -25.15 22.12
C LEU A 788 -33.59 -24.94 20.74
N ILE A 789 -33.23 -26.02 20.03
CA ILE A 789 -32.64 -25.95 18.69
C ILE A 789 -33.70 -25.70 17.61
N GLY A 790 -34.94 -26.12 17.84
CA GLY A 790 -36.05 -25.92 16.92
C GLY A 790 -36.49 -24.46 16.81
N GLU A 791 -36.23 -23.67 17.86
CA GLU A 791 -36.69 -22.29 18.01
C GLU A 791 -35.67 -21.23 17.60
N THR A 792 -34.47 -21.64 17.19
CA THR A 792 -33.36 -20.71 16.90
C THR A 792 -33.08 -20.63 15.38
N ASP A 793 -32.92 -19.40 14.87
CA ASP A 793 -32.56 -19.10 13.48
C ASP A 793 -31.08 -19.41 13.17
N ARG A 794 -30.67 -19.30 11.91
CA ARG A 794 -29.28 -19.61 11.47
C ARG A 794 -28.27 -18.60 12.02
N GLY A 795 -27.01 -19.01 12.26
CA GLY A 795 -25.91 -18.13 12.66
C GLY A 795 -25.16 -18.64 13.91
N GLY A 796 -24.35 -17.78 14.52
CA GLY A 796 -23.58 -18.08 15.74
C GLY A 796 -24.46 -18.47 16.93
N ASP A 797 -25.60 -17.80 17.13
CA ASP A 797 -26.55 -18.11 18.20
C ASP A 797 -27.05 -19.56 18.15
N ALA A 798 -27.29 -20.11 16.95
CA ALA A 798 -27.69 -21.52 16.80
C ALA A 798 -26.58 -22.49 17.19
N ILE A 799 -25.30 -22.10 17.04
CA ILE A 799 -24.16 -22.90 17.47
C ILE A 799 -24.07 -22.88 19.00
N VAL A 800 -24.18 -21.71 19.63
CA VAL A 800 -24.15 -21.60 21.10
C VAL A 800 -25.31 -22.36 21.75
N ILE A 801 -26.53 -22.23 21.20
CA ILE A 801 -27.69 -22.99 21.67
C ILE A 801 -27.52 -24.49 21.39
N GLY A 802 -26.97 -24.87 20.23
CA GLY A 802 -26.63 -26.25 19.92
C GLY A 802 -25.65 -26.86 20.93
N TYR A 803 -24.61 -26.12 21.32
CA TYR A 803 -23.66 -26.55 22.35
C TYR A 803 -24.34 -26.66 23.72
N THR A 804 -25.15 -25.67 24.10
CA THR A 804 -25.92 -25.70 25.35
C THR A 804 -26.84 -26.93 25.42
N SER A 805 -27.51 -27.27 24.32
CA SER A 805 -28.32 -28.49 24.21
C SER A 805 -27.50 -29.76 24.39
N LEU A 806 -26.23 -29.82 23.93
CA LEU A 806 -25.35 -30.95 24.20
C LEU A 806 -25.03 -31.09 25.68
N LEU A 807 -24.75 -29.98 26.37
CA LEU A 807 -24.49 -29.97 27.81
C LEU A 807 -25.71 -30.41 28.61
N LEU A 808 -26.91 -29.96 28.23
CA LEU A 808 -28.16 -30.41 28.86
C LEU A 808 -28.40 -31.91 28.65
N LEU A 809 -28.17 -32.43 27.44
CA LEU A 809 -28.28 -33.86 27.15
C LEU A 809 -27.29 -34.68 27.96
N ASP A 810 -26.08 -34.16 28.16
CA ASP A 810 -25.08 -34.78 29.01
C ASP A 810 -25.50 -34.78 30.49
N ALA A 811 -26.00 -33.65 30.99
CA ALA A 811 -26.56 -33.56 32.34
C ALA A 811 -27.74 -34.53 32.56
N VAL A 812 -28.60 -34.72 31.55
CA VAL A 812 -29.69 -35.71 31.59
C VAL A 812 -29.16 -37.15 31.69
N GLU A 813 -28.09 -37.48 30.98
CA GLU A 813 -27.46 -38.80 31.11
C GLU A 813 -26.83 -38.98 32.50
N GLN A 814 -26.03 -38.00 32.95
CA GLN A 814 -25.34 -38.02 34.24
C GLN A 814 -26.31 -38.05 35.45
N LEU A 815 -27.55 -37.56 35.30
CA LEU A 815 -28.58 -37.62 36.34
C LEU A 815 -28.72 -39.05 36.92
N PHE A 816 -28.66 -40.07 36.05
CA PHE A 816 -28.82 -41.47 36.43
C PHE A 816 -27.55 -42.08 37.05
N GLU A 817 -26.42 -41.39 36.99
CA GLU A 817 -25.15 -41.80 37.62
C GLU A 817 -25.08 -41.39 39.09
N HIS A 818 -25.96 -40.47 39.51
CA HIS A 818 -26.06 -39.99 40.88
C HIS A 818 -27.11 -40.75 41.68
N ASP A 819 -26.67 -41.68 42.54
CA ASP A 819 -27.55 -42.51 43.37
C ASP A 819 -28.63 -41.70 44.12
N ALA A 820 -28.27 -40.54 44.67
CA ALA A 820 -29.21 -39.70 45.43
C ALA A 820 -30.28 -38.99 44.56
N LEU A 821 -29.99 -38.74 43.28
CA LEU A 821 -30.98 -38.21 42.33
C LEU A 821 -31.85 -39.34 41.79
N THR A 822 -31.25 -40.50 41.48
CA THR A 822 -31.98 -41.72 41.10
C THR A 822 -32.92 -42.22 42.20
N GLU A 823 -32.55 -42.09 43.48
CA GLU A 823 -33.42 -42.42 44.61
C GLU A 823 -34.70 -41.55 44.62
N ARG A 824 -34.59 -40.26 44.27
CA ARG A 824 -35.74 -39.35 44.15
C ARG A 824 -36.66 -39.79 43.03
N LEU A 825 -36.11 -40.15 41.87
CA LEU A 825 -36.87 -40.70 40.73
C LEU A 825 -37.54 -42.05 41.06
N SER A 826 -37.07 -42.75 42.08
CA SER A 826 -37.62 -44.04 42.52
C SER A 826 -38.83 -43.91 43.44
N ARG A 827 -39.09 -42.71 43.99
CA ARG A 827 -40.25 -42.47 44.87
C ARG A 827 -41.56 -42.55 44.09
N THR A 828 -42.56 -43.20 44.69
CA THR A 828 -43.90 -43.31 44.11
C THR A 828 -44.78 -42.16 44.57
N VAL A 829 -45.51 -41.56 43.63
CA VAL A 829 -46.45 -40.45 43.86
C VAL A 829 -47.80 -40.93 44.46
N PHE A 830 -47.86 -42.17 44.97
CA PHE A 830 -49.08 -42.82 45.48
C PHE A 830 -48.90 -43.46 46.85
#